data_AF-A7H6Z2-F1
#
_entry.id   AF-A7H6Z2-F1
#
_cell.length_a   1.000
_cell.length_b   1.000
_cell.length_c   1.000
_cell.angle_alpha   90.00
_cell.angle_beta   90.00
_cell.angle_gamma   90.00
#
_symmetry.space_group_name_H-M   'P 1'
#
loop_
_entity.id
_entity.type
_entity.pdbx_description
1 polymer ?
#
loop_
_entity_poly.entity_id
_entity_poly.type
_entity_poly.pdbx_seq_one_letter_code
_entity_poly.pdbx_strand_id
1 'polypeptide(L)'
;MPKDLAALLVEEGVVTADVMERALARRDEAGGALDTALLELGALPEDALAIALAGAADVPPAPPEAFAGGDARARRVFPARVADRHGLAPFALDGRELSVVSVFPVDAGLLDEIGFMLSLHLTAYVAPEWRVRLLVHQLYGTPIAPRFAAMAVAAGALAREDSPGEADAAPGTEEREEGEAAPVGFGGDDEGPLEPLAAALAQALEEVDPGLVREALAPAGGDAAAIRDAAPGAEEDVHAAPPDRSAPPGWTLEHARAALAAARTRDEVVLVALRYARDFFAFAAMFAVTRDAVAGHDALGVEPEARELARGVAIYADDPGTFRTVIETKSPYLGPVSREPAGNAAILAGLDRGTPRTALVAPVLLRDRPVCVLFADNGGAPVSARRLGDLLLLVSTLGAAFERIIRERKRRRAPARTLPPRAAQLAAEPAAAPPASDPWTAAAPGATPAPPAPAAAPADPWTATEPARPALAPAAAPAIPDELDALEIDVDESVVAPNTPPALLADRALDADPAVAAAACAALAARRREPAAREASERLRRALLSGIEARARRAARALGALRDVDAIPLLVQVLETSAPEPARAAADALADITLQRLGTDARAWLGWWKQNRGRGRAEWLFSGLTSQERETRVAAAVELSGVAPPPVAYSADLPPAERESAARAWAGWWSRSGNVL
;
A
#
# COMPACT_ATOMS: atom_id res chain seq x y z
N MET A 1 -14.61 -22.08 10.78
CA MET A 1 -13.74 -22.18 9.57
C MET A 1 -14.56 -22.86 8.51
N PRO A 2 -14.60 -22.35 7.26
CA PRO A 2 -15.35 -22.99 6.19
C PRO A 2 -14.82 -24.41 5.98
N LYS A 3 -15.74 -25.37 5.86
CA LYS A 3 -15.39 -26.77 5.58
C LYS A 3 -15.03 -26.90 4.10
N ASP A 4 -14.16 -27.85 3.76
CA ASP A 4 -13.86 -28.15 2.36
C ASP A 4 -15.11 -28.74 1.69
N LEU A 5 -15.67 -28.01 0.72
CA LEU A 5 -16.87 -28.38 -0.02
C LEU A 5 -16.69 -29.73 -0.74
N ALA A 6 -15.49 -30.01 -1.25
CA ALA A 6 -15.21 -31.26 -1.95
C ALA A 6 -15.28 -32.46 -0.99
N ALA A 7 -14.67 -32.33 0.20
CA ALA A 7 -14.73 -33.36 1.23
C ALA A 7 -16.17 -33.57 1.73
N LEU A 8 -16.91 -32.49 1.97
CA LEU A 8 -18.28 -32.54 2.48
C LEU A 8 -19.23 -33.27 1.52
N LEU A 9 -19.17 -32.97 0.22
CA LEU A 9 -20.00 -33.62 -0.79
C LEU A 9 -19.72 -35.12 -0.97
N VAL A 10 -18.48 -35.55 -0.76
CA VAL A 10 -18.08 -36.96 -0.82
C VAL A 10 -18.45 -37.70 0.48
N GLU A 11 -18.23 -37.08 1.64
CA GLU A 11 -18.59 -37.64 2.95
C GLU A 11 -20.10 -37.85 3.11
N GLU A 12 -20.90 -36.90 2.63
CA GLU A 12 -22.37 -36.99 2.65
C GLU A 12 -22.92 -37.94 1.56
N GLY A 13 -22.07 -38.48 0.69
CA GLY A 13 -22.44 -39.40 -0.39
C GLY A 13 -23.25 -38.75 -1.51
N VAL A 14 -23.25 -37.42 -1.57
CA VAL A 14 -23.97 -36.61 -2.56
C VAL A 14 -23.29 -36.69 -3.93
N VAL A 15 -21.96 -36.80 -3.95
CA VAL A 15 -21.13 -36.98 -5.15
C VAL A 15 -20.15 -38.12 -4.94
N THR A 16 -19.94 -38.96 -5.96
CA THR A 16 -18.93 -40.03 -5.90
C THR A 16 -17.52 -39.46 -6.09
N ALA A 17 -16.50 -40.15 -5.55
CA ALA A 17 -15.11 -39.73 -5.70
C ALA A 17 -14.67 -39.55 -7.17
N ASP A 18 -15.14 -40.42 -8.07
CA ASP A 18 -14.89 -40.32 -9.52
C ASP A 18 -15.48 -39.04 -10.14
N VAL A 19 -16.73 -38.70 -9.76
CA VAL A 19 -17.38 -37.48 -10.26
C VAL A 19 -16.68 -36.24 -9.71
N MET A 20 -16.23 -36.27 -8.45
CA MET A 20 -15.47 -35.19 -7.82
C MET A 20 -14.11 -34.98 -8.49
N GLU A 21 -13.38 -36.05 -8.81
CA GLU A 21 -12.10 -35.98 -9.54
C GLU A 21 -12.30 -35.33 -10.92
N ARG A 22 -13.35 -35.72 -11.65
CA ARG A 22 -13.71 -35.08 -12.93
C ARG A 22 -14.08 -33.61 -12.77
N ALA A 23 -14.78 -33.23 -11.70
CA ALA A 23 -15.14 -31.84 -11.42
C ALA A 23 -13.92 -30.97 -11.11
N LEU A 24 -12.96 -31.50 -10.34
CA LEU A 24 -11.69 -30.81 -10.06
C LEU A 24 -10.85 -30.65 -11.33
N ALA A 25 -10.73 -31.70 -12.15
CA ALA A 25 -10.03 -31.61 -13.44
C ALA A 25 -10.68 -30.55 -14.35
N ARG A 26 -12.01 -30.53 -14.43
CA ARG A 26 -12.76 -29.53 -15.21
C ARG A 26 -12.52 -28.10 -14.70
N ARG A 27 -12.49 -27.89 -13.38
CA ARG A 27 -12.15 -26.59 -12.76
C ARG A 27 -10.73 -26.16 -13.10
N ASP A 28 -9.77 -27.08 -13.08
CA ASP A 28 -8.37 -26.77 -13.37
C ASP A 28 -8.16 -26.45 -14.86
N GLU A 29 -8.95 -27.04 -15.76
CA GLU A 29 -8.93 -26.75 -17.20
C GLU A 29 -9.63 -25.44 -17.57
N ALA A 30 -10.84 -25.19 -17.04
CA ALA A 30 -11.66 -24.02 -17.40
C ALA A 30 -11.50 -22.81 -16.47
N GLY A 31 -10.88 -22.98 -15.31
CA GLY A 31 -10.84 -22.01 -14.22
C GLY A 31 -12.22 -21.76 -13.57
N GLY A 32 -12.26 -21.02 -12.47
CA GLY A 32 -13.51 -20.72 -11.73
C GLY A 32 -13.68 -21.57 -10.48
N ALA A 33 -14.86 -21.50 -9.86
CA ALA A 33 -15.16 -22.22 -8.63
C ALA A 33 -15.66 -23.66 -8.90
N LEU A 34 -15.51 -24.52 -7.89
CA LEU A 34 -15.82 -25.95 -7.99
C LEU A 34 -17.32 -26.22 -8.21
N ASP A 35 -18.16 -25.33 -7.67
CA ASP A 35 -19.61 -25.32 -7.87
C ASP A 35 -19.99 -25.19 -9.36
N THR A 36 -19.33 -24.29 -10.11
CA THR A 36 -19.52 -24.15 -11.56
C THR A 36 -19.21 -25.47 -12.29
N ALA A 37 -18.09 -26.12 -11.96
CA ALA A 37 -17.70 -27.38 -12.59
C ALA A 37 -18.66 -28.53 -12.28
N LEU A 38 -19.18 -28.61 -11.05
CA LEU A 38 -20.19 -29.61 -10.66
C LEU A 38 -21.50 -29.44 -11.42
N LEU A 39 -21.94 -28.20 -11.66
CA LEU A 39 -23.13 -27.90 -12.45
C LEU A 39 -22.93 -28.20 -13.93
N GLU A 40 -21.78 -27.85 -14.51
CA GLU A 40 -21.47 -28.15 -15.91
C GLU A 40 -21.45 -29.66 -16.21
N LEU A 41 -20.96 -30.46 -15.25
CA LEU A 41 -20.97 -31.91 -15.36
C LEU A 41 -22.35 -32.55 -15.10
N GLY A 42 -23.35 -31.75 -14.70
CA GLY A 42 -24.66 -32.25 -14.27
C GLY A 42 -24.58 -33.19 -13.07
N ALA A 43 -23.53 -33.07 -12.26
CA ALA A 43 -23.26 -33.95 -11.12
C ALA A 43 -24.29 -33.75 -9.99
N LEU A 44 -24.80 -32.52 -9.87
CA LEU A 44 -25.69 -32.08 -8.80
C LEU A 44 -26.73 -31.10 -9.37
N PRO A 45 -28.02 -31.23 -9.00
CA PRO A 45 -28.98 -30.18 -9.27
C PRO A 45 -28.66 -28.94 -8.44
N GLU A 46 -29.05 -27.78 -8.96
CA GLU A 46 -28.64 -26.52 -8.39
C GLU A 46 -29.13 -26.28 -6.97
N ASP A 47 -30.36 -26.68 -6.67
CA ASP A 47 -30.96 -26.54 -5.34
C ASP A 47 -30.18 -27.36 -4.30
N ALA A 48 -29.71 -28.56 -4.67
CA ALA A 48 -28.89 -29.39 -3.79
C ALA A 48 -27.49 -28.78 -3.58
N LEU A 49 -26.93 -28.16 -4.61
CA LEU A 49 -25.65 -27.47 -4.52
C LEU A 49 -25.74 -26.23 -3.63
N ALA A 50 -26.82 -25.45 -3.70
CA ALA A 50 -27.04 -24.31 -2.82
C ALA A 50 -27.10 -24.72 -1.33
N ILE A 51 -27.74 -25.86 -1.03
CA ILE A 51 -27.80 -26.42 0.33
C ILE A 51 -26.39 -26.86 0.79
N ALA A 52 -25.64 -27.55 -0.07
CA ALA A 52 -24.28 -27.99 0.26
C ALA A 52 -23.33 -26.80 0.48
N LEU A 53 -23.44 -25.75 -0.33
CA LEU A 53 -22.68 -24.51 -0.17
C LEU A 53 -23.00 -23.83 1.16
N ALA A 54 -24.28 -23.76 1.55
CA ALA A 54 -24.70 -23.20 2.84
C ALA A 54 -24.11 -23.99 4.02
N GLY A 55 -24.15 -25.32 3.95
CA GLY A 55 -23.56 -26.19 4.96
C GLY A 55 -22.03 -26.08 5.07
N ALA A 56 -21.33 -25.90 3.95
CA ALA A 56 -19.88 -25.73 3.92
C ALA A 56 -19.43 -24.34 4.41
N ALA A 57 -20.21 -23.31 4.10
CA ALA A 57 -19.92 -21.91 4.41
C ALA A 57 -20.37 -21.45 5.80
N ASP A 58 -21.26 -22.20 6.45
CA ASP A 58 -21.92 -21.81 7.71
C ASP A 58 -22.72 -20.49 7.59
N VAL A 59 -23.33 -20.27 6.41
CA VAL A 59 -24.22 -19.13 6.11
C VAL A 59 -25.47 -19.61 5.37
N PRO A 60 -26.61 -18.92 5.50
CA PRO A 60 -27.85 -19.33 4.82
C PRO A 60 -27.72 -19.26 3.28
N PRO A 61 -28.45 -20.13 2.54
CA PRO A 61 -28.54 -20.01 1.09
C PRO A 61 -29.31 -18.75 0.70
N ALA A 62 -28.95 -18.15 -0.44
CA ALA A 62 -29.62 -16.95 -0.93
C ALA A 62 -31.10 -17.22 -1.26
N PRO A 63 -32.04 -16.41 -0.74
CA PRO A 63 -33.45 -16.60 -1.01
C PRO A 63 -33.79 -16.23 -2.48
N PRO A 64 -34.82 -16.82 -3.10
CA PRO A 64 -35.18 -16.53 -4.50
C PRO A 64 -35.40 -15.04 -4.80
N GLU A 65 -35.90 -14.29 -3.83
CA GLU A 65 -36.13 -12.85 -3.90
C GLU A 65 -34.83 -12.06 -4.12
N ALA A 66 -33.67 -12.60 -3.71
CA ALA A 66 -32.38 -11.97 -3.94
C ALA A 66 -32.04 -11.82 -5.43
N PHE A 67 -32.63 -12.67 -6.29
CA PHE A 67 -32.37 -12.70 -7.73
C PHE A 67 -33.43 -11.96 -8.56
N ALA A 68 -34.49 -11.44 -7.94
CA ALA A 68 -35.64 -10.83 -8.63
C ALA A 68 -35.41 -9.36 -9.05
N GLY A 69 -34.15 -8.89 -9.08
CA GLY A 69 -33.79 -7.50 -9.34
C GLY A 69 -33.77 -6.66 -8.07
N GLY A 70 -32.76 -6.92 -7.22
CA GLY A 70 -32.63 -6.47 -5.83
C GLY A 70 -32.88 -4.98 -5.54
N ASP A 71 -33.03 -4.65 -4.25
CA ASP A 71 -33.38 -3.31 -3.76
C ASP A 71 -32.46 -2.23 -4.36
N ALA A 72 -33.07 -1.22 -5.01
CA ALA A 72 -32.36 -0.11 -5.61
C ALA A 72 -31.49 0.67 -4.60
N ARG A 73 -31.87 0.66 -3.31
CA ARG A 73 -31.05 1.24 -2.22
C ARG A 73 -29.80 0.39 -1.96
N ALA A 74 -29.95 -0.94 -1.94
CA ALA A 74 -28.84 -1.88 -1.75
C ALA A 74 -27.84 -1.79 -2.91
N ARG A 75 -28.33 -1.69 -4.16
CA ARG A 75 -27.49 -1.42 -5.36
C ARG A 75 -26.71 -0.10 -5.25
N ARG A 76 -27.35 0.97 -4.74
CA ARG A 76 -26.74 2.30 -4.63
C ARG A 76 -25.60 2.36 -3.60
N VAL A 77 -25.74 1.64 -2.49
CA VAL A 77 -24.74 1.69 -1.41
C VAL A 77 -23.55 0.77 -1.67
N PHE A 78 -23.70 -0.27 -2.49
CA PHE A 78 -22.62 -1.22 -2.76
C PHE A 78 -21.91 -0.94 -4.11
N PRO A 79 -20.58 -0.74 -4.14
CA PRO A 79 -19.88 -0.39 -5.39
C PRO A 79 -19.77 -1.55 -6.40
N ALA A 80 -19.96 -1.25 -7.69
CA ALA A 80 -19.85 -2.21 -8.80
C ALA A 80 -18.49 -2.93 -8.87
N ARG A 81 -17.39 -2.20 -8.66
CA ARG A 81 -16.03 -2.80 -8.68
C ARG A 81 -15.79 -3.78 -7.54
N VAL A 82 -16.36 -3.51 -6.36
CA VAL A 82 -16.28 -4.40 -5.21
C VAL A 82 -17.12 -5.65 -5.47
N ALA A 83 -18.32 -5.46 -6.01
CA ALA A 83 -19.22 -6.53 -6.41
C ALA A 83 -18.58 -7.50 -7.41
N ASP A 84 -17.98 -6.96 -8.47
CA ASP A 84 -17.33 -7.77 -9.50
C ASP A 84 -16.03 -8.41 -9.01
N ARG A 85 -15.15 -7.66 -8.36
CA ARG A 85 -13.85 -8.18 -7.92
C ARG A 85 -13.98 -9.30 -6.89
N HIS A 86 -14.91 -9.14 -5.94
CA HIS A 86 -15.05 -10.05 -4.80
C HIS A 86 -16.19 -11.06 -4.96
N GLY A 87 -16.98 -10.98 -6.03
CA GLY A 87 -18.11 -11.88 -6.23
C GLY A 87 -19.18 -11.69 -5.16
N LEU A 88 -19.57 -10.43 -4.93
CA LEU A 88 -20.57 -10.03 -3.95
C LEU A 88 -21.68 -9.25 -4.64
N ALA A 89 -22.94 -9.50 -4.31
CA ALA A 89 -24.07 -8.78 -4.89
C ALA A 89 -25.06 -8.37 -3.80
N PRO A 90 -25.32 -7.06 -3.59
CA PRO A 90 -26.33 -6.64 -2.62
C PRO A 90 -27.73 -6.95 -3.15
N PHE A 91 -28.66 -7.30 -2.27
CA PHE A 91 -30.06 -7.52 -2.69
C PHE A 91 -31.09 -6.88 -1.78
N ALA A 92 -30.78 -6.63 -0.50
CA ALA A 92 -31.69 -5.97 0.43
C ALA A 92 -30.93 -5.09 1.40
N LEU A 93 -31.51 -3.93 1.73
CA LEU A 93 -31.01 -3.01 2.76
C LEU A 93 -32.15 -2.73 3.75
N ASP A 94 -31.99 -3.18 4.99
CA ASP A 94 -32.90 -2.88 6.10
C ASP A 94 -32.19 -2.07 7.18
N GLY A 95 -32.47 -0.77 7.23
CA GLY A 95 -31.81 0.17 8.14
C GLY A 95 -30.29 0.22 7.93
N ARG A 96 -29.54 -0.49 8.79
CA ARG A 96 -28.08 -0.61 8.72
C ARG A 96 -27.60 -2.01 8.33
N GLU A 97 -28.50 -2.94 8.06
CA GLU A 97 -28.16 -4.31 7.68
C GLU A 97 -28.28 -4.47 6.16
N LEU A 98 -27.17 -4.80 5.51
CA LEU A 98 -27.09 -5.04 4.07
C LEU A 98 -26.94 -6.54 3.82
N SER A 99 -27.98 -7.13 3.24
CA SER A 99 -27.93 -8.52 2.81
C SER A 99 -27.21 -8.62 1.48
N VAL A 100 -26.15 -9.43 1.45
CA VAL A 100 -25.29 -9.63 0.27
C VAL A 100 -25.25 -11.10 -0.11
N VAL A 101 -25.37 -11.38 -1.40
CA VAL A 101 -25.12 -12.71 -1.96
C VAL A 101 -23.62 -12.83 -2.24
N SER A 102 -22.99 -13.91 -1.80
CA SER A 102 -21.56 -14.19 -1.94
C SER A 102 -21.32 -15.52 -2.64
N VAL A 103 -20.21 -15.57 -3.38
CA VAL A 103 -19.61 -16.84 -3.83
C VAL A 103 -18.94 -17.57 -2.66
N PHE A 104 -18.69 -18.87 -2.82
CA PHE A 104 -17.92 -19.68 -1.87
C PHE A 104 -16.44 -19.72 -2.25
N PRO A 105 -15.49 -19.61 -1.28
CA PRO A 105 -15.70 -19.46 0.16
C PRO A 105 -16.09 -18.03 0.56
N VAL A 106 -16.92 -17.92 1.59
CA VAL A 106 -17.32 -16.63 2.17
C VAL A 106 -16.22 -16.15 3.12
N ASP A 107 -15.61 -15.01 2.80
CA ASP A 107 -14.58 -14.38 3.63
C ASP A 107 -15.22 -13.40 4.61
N ALA A 108 -15.38 -13.84 5.86
CA ALA A 108 -15.95 -13.00 6.92
C ALA A 108 -15.10 -11.75 7.23
N GLY A 109 -13.77 -11.83 7.08
CA GLY A 109 -12.89 -10.68 7.30
C GLY A 109 -13.10 -9.60 6.24
N LEU A 110 -13.18 -10.01 4.98
CA LEU A 110 -13.49 -9.12 3.87
C LEU A 110 -14.88 -8.49 4.00
N LEU A 111 -15.89 -9.25 4.43
CA LEU A 111 -17.24 -8.73 4.65
C LEU A 111 -17.29 -7.72 5.80
N ASP A 112 -16.55 -7.96 6.88
CA ASP A 112 -16.42 -7.02 8.00
C ASP A 112 -15.71 -5.72 7.56
N GLU A 113 -14.69 -5.82 6.72
CA GLU A 113 -13.98 -4.68 6.13
C GLU A 113 -14.88 -3.87 5.20
N ILE A 114 -15.61 -4.53 4.29
CA ILE A 114 -16.54 -3.87 3.38
C ILE A 114 -17.70 -3.24 4.16
N GLY A 115 -18.28 -3.96 5.13
CA GLY A 115 -19.32 -3.41 6.00
C GLY A 115 -18.84 -2.22 6.81
N PHE A 116 -17.61 -2.26 7.29
CA PHE A 116 -16.98 -1.12 7.95
C PHE A 116 -16.83 0.09 7.01
N MET A 117 -16.41 -0.12 5.77
CA MET A 117 -16.29 0.96 4.77
C MET A 117 -17.64 1.57 4.41
N LEU A 118 -18.69 0.75 4.30
CA LEU A 118 -20.05 1.18 3.98
C LEU A 118 -20.85 1.66 5.20
N SER A 119 -20.30 1.52 6.41
CA SER A 119 -21.01 1.73 7.68
C SER A 119 -22.31 0.91 7.81
N LEU A 120 -22.30 -0.30 7.25
CA LEU A 120 -23.40 -1.26 7.26
C LEU A 120 -22.94 -2.59 7.85
N HIS A 121 -23.87 -3.32 8.46
CA HIS A 121 -23.69 -4.70 8.88
C HIS A 121 -23.99 -5.61 7.70
N LEU A 122 -22.98 -6.31 7.19
CA LEU A 122 -23.18 -7.21 6.04
C LEU A 122 -23.59 -8.58 6.55
N THR A 123 -24.76 -9.03 6.08
CA THR A 123 -25.24 -10.38 6.31
C THR A 123 -25.10 -11.15 5.00
N ALA A 124 -24.20 -12.15 5.00
CA ALA A 124 -23.89 -12.91 3.80
C ALA A 124 -24.83 -14.09 3.60
N TYR A 125 -25.22 -14.29 2.35
CA TYR A 125 -25.97 -15.43 1.86
C TYR A 125 -25.17 -16.07 0.73
N VAL A 126 -25.08 -17.40 0.70
CA VAL A 126 -24.28 -18.09 -0.32
C VAL A 126 -25.13 -18.50 -1.53
N ALA A 127 -24.56 -18.38 -2.72
CA ALA A 127 -25.15 -18.88 -3.96
C ALA A 127 -24.06 -19.39 -4.92
N PRO A 128 -24.43 -20.20 -5.94
CA PRO A 128 -23.49 -20.64 -6.97
C PRO A 128 -22.85 -19.46 -7.72
N GLU A 129 -21.57 -19.60 -8.07
CA GLU A 129 -20.75 -18.56 -8.70
C GLU A 129 -21.44 -17.90 -9.90
N TRP A 130 -21.96 -18.70 -10.83
CA TRP A 130 -22.60 -18.18 -12.04
C TRP A 130 -23.83 -17.31 -11.73
N ARG A 131 -24.57 -17.63 -10.66
CA ARG A 131 -25.78 -16.92 -10.21
C ARG A 131 -25.41 -15.56 -9.61
N VAL A 132 -24.34 -15.51 -8.83
CA VAL A 132 -23.79 -14.25 -8.29
C VAL A 132 -23.26 -13.37 -9.41
N ARG A 133 -22.49 -13.94 -10.34
CA ARG A 133 -21.94 -13.21 -11.50
C ARG A 133 -23.04 -12.64 -12.39
N LEU A 134 -24.11 -13.41 -12.62
CA LEU A 134 -25.28 -12.94 -13.34
C LEU A 134 -25.98 -11.78 -12.61
N LEU A 135 -26.14 -11.88 -11.29
CA LEU A 135 -26.75 -10.82 -10.49
C LEU A 135 -25.91 -9.52 -10.52
N VAL A 136 -24.58 -9.62 -10.43
CA VAL A 136 -23.69 -8.45 -10.57
C VAL A 136 -23.83 -7.81 -11.97
N HIS A 137 -23.91 -8.63 -13.02
CA HIS A 137 -24.17 -8.15 -14.39
C HIS A 137 -25.51 -7.41 -14.48
N GLN A 138 -26.58 -7.96 -13.91
CA GLN A 138 -27.92 -7.35 -13.90
C GLN A 138 -27.96 -6.04 -13.09
N LEU A 139 -27.25 -5.99 -11.97
CA LEU A 139 -27.23 -4.82 -11.09
C LEU A 139 -26.34 -3.69 -11.63
N TYR A 140 -25.21 -3.99 -12.27
CA TYR A 140 -24.21 -2.97 -12.59
C TYR A 140 -23.80 -2.90 -14.07
N GLY A 141 -24.29 -3.81 -14.92
CA GLY A 141 -23.94 -3.86 -16.34
C GLY A 141 -22.50 -4.33 -16.60
N THR A 142 -21.89 -5.07 -15.66
CA THR A 142 -20.51 -5.59 -15.82
C THR A 142 -20.43 -6.68 -16.90
N PRO A 143 -19.31 -6.85 -17.61
CA PRO A 143 -19.20 -7.91 -18.62
C PRO A 143 -19.35 -9.30 -18.00
N ILE A 144 -20.23 -10.15 -18.55
CA ILE A 144 -20.39 -11.53 -18.11
C ILE A 144 -19.57 -12.47 -19.01
N ALA A 145 -18.85 -13.42 -18.40
CA ALA A 145 -18.09 -14.40 -19.18
C ALA A 145 -19.03 -15.33 -19.98
N PRO A 146 -18.70 -15.71 -21.22
CA PRO A 146 -19.57 -16.53 -22.07
C PRO A 146 -20.04 -17.84 -21.44
N ARG A 147 -19.20 -18.46 -20.58
CA ARG A 147 -19.56 -19.68 -19.82
C ARG A 147 -20.75 -19.46 -18.88
N PHE A 148 -20.79 -18.33 -18.19
CA PHE A 148 -21.86 -18.02 -17.23
C PHE A 148 -23.12 -17.56 -17.96
N ALA A 149 -22.96 -16.85 -19.08
CA ALA A 149 -24.08 -16.51 -19.96
C ALA A 149 -24.75 -17.77 -20.52
N ALA A 150 -23.97 -18.78 -20.95
CA ALA A 150 -24.49 -20.06 -21.42
C ALA A 150 -25.28 -20.80 -20.32
N MET A 151 -24.79 -20.80 -19.08
CA MET A 151 -25.51 -21.38 -17.93
C MET A 151 -26.80 -20.61 -17.61
N ALA A 152 -26.75 -19.27 -17.65
CA ALA A 152 -27.93 -18.44 -17.43
C ALA A 152 -29.02 -18.67 -18.49
N VAL A 153 -28.63 -18.88 -19.75
CA VAL A 153 -29.54 -19.27 -20.83
C VAL A 153 -30.10 -20.67 -20.61
N ALA A 154 -29.27 -21.64 -20.24
CA ALA A 154 -29.70 -23.02 -19.96
C ALA A 154 -30.67 -23.09 -18.76
N ALA A 155 -30.49 -22.22 -17.77
CA ALA A 155 -31.36 -22.07 -16.61
C ALA A 155 -32.61 -21.20 -16.87
N GLY A 156 -32.76 -20.62 -18.07
CA GLY A 156 -33.88 -19.74 -18.44
C GLY A 156 -33.85 -18.34 -17.80
N ALA A 157 -32.70 -17.94 -17.23
CA ALA A 157 -32.49 -16.64 -16.58
C ALA A 157 -32.09 -15.52 -17.56
N LEU A 158 -31.62 -15.87 -18.76
CA LEU A 158 -31.42 -14.96 -19.90
C LEU A 158 -32.18 -15.49 -21.12
N ALA A 159 -32.75 -14.59 -21.93
CA ALA A 159 -33.37 -14.96 -23.19
C ALA A 159 -32.30 -15.53 -24.16
N ARG A 160 -32.63 -16.60 -24.89
CA ARG A 160 -31.78 -17.10 -25.98
C ARG A 160 -31.71 -16.03 -27.07
N GLU A 161 -30.56 -15.40 -27.23
CA GLU A 161 -30.27 -14.67 -28.46
C GLU A 161 -30.01 -15.70 -29.57
N ASP A 162 -30.96 -15.84 -30.49
CA ASP A 162 -30.74 -16.54 -31.75
C ASP A 162 -29.69 -15.77 -32.55
N SER A 163 -28.52 -16.37 -32.75
CA SER A 163 -27.43 -15.76 -33.53
C SER A 163 -27.88 -15.45 -34.96
N PRO A 164 -27.63 -14.24 -35.50
CA PRO A 164 -27.54 -14.05 -36.94
C PRO A 164 -26.12 -14.41 -37.39
N GLY A 165 -26.06 -15.22 -38.45
CA GLY A 165 -24.83 -15.75 -39.03
C GLY A 165 -23.91 -14.70 -39.65
N GLU A 166 -22.63 -15.05 -39.60
CA GLU A 166 -21.59 -14.89 -40.62
C GLU A 166 -22.03 -14.26 -41.96
N ALA A 167 -21.61 -13.01 -42.23
CA ALA A 167 -21.31 -12.51 -43.58
C ALA A 167 -20.55 -11.17 -43.56
N ASP A 168 -19.28 -11.28 -43.94
CA ASP A 168 -18.52 -10.41 -44.85
C ASP A 168 -17.90 -9.07 -44.39
N ALA A 169 -16.66 -8.91 -44.87
CA ALA A 169 -15.75 -7.81 -44.64
C ALA A 169 -15.82 -6.79 -45.79
N ALA A 170 -15.81 -5.50 -45.46
CA ALA A 170 -14.96 -4.47 -46.09
C ALA A 170 -15.32 -3.05 -45.58
N PRO A 171 -14.36 -2.10 -45.62
CA PRO A 171 -14.42 -0.85 -44.87
C PRO A 171 -15.00 0.31 -45.67
N GLY A 172 -15.61 1.26 -44.98
CA GLY A 172 -16.08 2.53 -45.55
C GLY A 172 -16.00 3.65 -44.52
N THR A 173 -14.96 4.48 -44.65
CA THR A 173 -14.87 5.83 -44.12
C THR A 173 -16.05 6.68 -44.58
N GLU A 174 -16.82 7.22 -43.65
CA GLU A 174 -17.54 8.48 -43.85
C GLU A 174 -17.49 9.32 -42.56
N GLU A 175 -16.93 10.51 -42.73
CA GLU A 175 -16.87 11.61 -41.78
C GLU A 175 -18.30 12.04 -41.39
N ARG A 176 -18.55 12.23 -40.09
CA ARG A 176 -19.72 12.97 -39.58
C ARG A 176 -19.30 13.92 -38.47
N GLU A 177 -19.16 15.17 -38.91
CA GLU A 177 -19.57 16.43 -38.28
C GLU A 177 -19.61 16.52 -36.75
N GLU A 178 -18.76 17.43 -36.26
CA GLU A 178 -18.79 18.03 -34.93
C GLU A 178 -20.18 18.62 -34.62
N GLY A 179 -20.79 18.12 -33.54
CA GLY A 179 -22.05 18.62 -32.99
C GLY A 179 -22.17 18.26 -31.51
N GLU A 180 -21.84 19.24 -30.66
CA GLU A 180 -22.42 19.48 -29.33
C GLU A 180 -22.45 18.29 -28.35
N ALA A 181 -21.34 18.11 -27.62
CA ALA A 181 -21.27 17.22 -26.47
C ALA A 181 -22.11 17.77 -25.29
N ALA A 182 -23.31 17.19 -25.11
CA ALA A 182 -24.08 17.32 -23.88
C ALA A 182 -23.30 16.71 -22.69
N PRO A 183 -23.32 17.33 -21.49
CA PRO A 183 -22.65 16.77 -20.33
C PRO A 183 -23.39 15.53 -19.85
N VAL A 184 -22.67 14.42 -19.75
CA VAL A 184 -23.16 13.17 -19.16
C VAL A 184 -23.17 13.34 -17.63
N GLY A 185 -24.21 14.00 -17.13
CA GLY A 185 -24.52 14.00 -15.70
C GLY A 185 -25.02 12.62 -15.30
N PHE A 186 -24.41 12.02 -14.27
CA PHE A 186 -25.05 10.91 -13.57
C PHE A 186 -26.41 11.41 -13.07
N GLY A 187 -27.47 10.75 -13.54
CA GLY A 187 -28.85 11.10 -13.22
C GLY A 187 -29.04 11.21 -11.72
N GLY A 188 -29.54 12.35 -11.29
CA GLY A 188 -30.01 12.57 -9.94
C GLY A 188 -31.22 11.70 -9.67
N ASP A 189 -31.16 10.96 -8.57
CA ASP A 189 -32.29 10.71 -7.70
C ASP A 189 -31.80 10.86 -6.26
N ASP A 190 -32.54 11.70 -5.55
CA ASP A 190 -32.35 12.21 -4.19
C ASP A 190 -32.42 11.10 -3.11
N GLU A 191 -31.92 11.43 -1.91
CA GLU A 191 -31.72 10.61 -0.69
C GLU A 191 -30.39 9.81 -0.62
N GLY A 192 -29.35 10.47 -0.08
CA GLY A 192 -28.03 9.86 0.26
C GLY A 192 -28.10 8.78 1.35
N PRO A 193 -26.99 8.05 1.64
CA PRO A 193 -25.99 8.57 2.61
C PRO A 193 -24.53 8.02 2.48
N LEU A 194 -23.56 8.70 3.14
CA LEU A 194 -22.36 8.21 3.90
C LEU A 194 -21.42 7.16 3.24
N GLU A 195 -20.08 7.26 3.22
CA GLU A 195 -19.13 8.22 3.81
C GLU A 195 -17.73 8.05 3.13
N PRO A 196 -17.44 8.74 2.00
CA PRO A 196 -16.18 8.62 1.25
C PRO A 196 -14.91 8.83 2.09
N LEU A 197 -15.02 9.65 3.15
CA LEU A 197 -13.96 9.93 4.10
C LEU A 197 -13.60 8.73 4.99
N ALA A 198 -14.57 7.88 5.32
CA ALA A 198 -14.31 6.67 6.11
C ALA A 198 -13.45 5.68 5.32
N ALA A 199 -13.75 5.49 4.03
CA ALA A 199 -12.99 4.66 3.11
C ALA A 199 -11.56 5.20 2.90
N ALA A 200 -11.43 6.51 2.70
CA ALA A 200 -10.13 7.18 2.58
C ALA A 200 -9.23 6.98 3.82
N LEU A 201 -9.80 7.15 5.02
CA LEU A 201 -9.08 6.96 6.29
C LEU A 201 -8.71 5.49 6.56
N ALA A 202 -9.56 4.53 6.17
CA ALA A 202 -9.29 3.10 6.32
C ALA A 202 -8.13 2.66 5.40
N GLN A 203 -8.18 3.04 4.11
CA GLN A 203 -7.11 2.76 3.15
C GLN A 203 -5.76 3.35 3.60
N ALA A 204 -5.76 4.57 4.14
CA ALA A 204 -4.54 5.21 4.63
C ALA A 204 -3.90 4.47 5.83
N LEU A 205 -4.67 3.64 6.55
CA LEU A 205 -4.21 2.88 7.72
C LEU A 205 -3.89 1.41 7.41
N GLU A 206 -4.52 0.82 6.40
CA GLU A 206 -4.29 -0.58 5.96
C GLU A 206 -2.98 -0.77 5.18
N GLU A 207 -2.51 0.25 4.46
CA GLU A 207 -1.23 0.17 3.72
C GLU A 207 0.03 0.30 4.62
N VAL A 208 -0.10 0.06 5.93
CA VAL A 208 1.01 0.02 6.90
C VAL A 208 1.32 -1.43 7.23
N ASP A 209 2.58 -1.83 7.02
CA ASP A 209 3.12 -3.15 7.37
C ASP A 209 2.69 -3.61 8.78
N PRO A 210 2.01 -4.77 8.94
CA PRO A 210 1.67 -5.35 10.24
C PRO A 210 2.87 -5.51 11.18
N GLY A 211 4.10 -5.54 10.63
CA GLY A 211 5.34 -5.62 11.39
C GLY A 211 5.62 -4.41 12.31
N LEU A 212 5.20 -3.20 11.94
CA LEU A 212 5.47 -1.99 12.74
C LEU A 212 4.53 -1.80 13.94
N VAL A 213 3.39 -2.50 13.95
CA VAL A 213 2.39 -2.40 15.04
C VAL A 213 2.84 -3.20 16.27
N ARG A 214 3.78 -4.14 16.12
CA ARG A 214 4.27 -4.97 17.23
C ARG A 214 5.31 -4.29 18.10
N GLU A 215 5.98 -3.25 17.59
CA GLU A 215 7.07 -2.55 18.31
C GLU A 215 6.61 -1.30 19.06
N ALA A 216 5.40 -0.81 18.81
CA ALA A 216 4.77 0.28 19.59
C ALA A 216 4.01 -0.19 20.86
N LEU A 217 4.17 -1.46 21.25
CA LEU A 217 3.57 -2.07 22.44
C LEU A 217 4.56 -2.29 23.60
N ALA A 218 5.79 -1.79 23.49
CA ALA A 218 6.67 -1.69 24.66
C ALA A 218 6.19 -0.54 25.56
N PRO A 219 5.96 -0.76 26.87
CA PRO A 219 5.62 0.32 27.77
C PRO A 219 6.85 1.21 27.94
N ALA A 220 6.81 2.42 27.37
CA ALA A 220 7.68 3.50 27.82
C ALA A 220 7.27 3.85 29.26
N GLY A 221 8.13 3.49 30.22
CA GLY A 221 8.00 3.93 31.60
C GLY A 221 8.03 5.46 31.66
N GLY A 222 7.05 6.04 32.35
CA GLY A 222 6.94 7.48 32.55
C GLY A 222 5.57 7.87 33.09
N ASP A 223 5.43 7.83 34.40
CA ASP A 223 4.47 8.51 35.28
C ASP A 223 3.07 8.82 34.73
N ALA A 224 2.16 7.87 34.92
CA ALA A 224 0.71 8.10 34.90
C ALA A 224 0.16 7.91 36.32
N ALA A 225 0.32 8.94 37.15
CA ALA A 225 -0.32 9.05 38.46
C ALA A 225 -1.19 10.30 38.49
N ALA A 226 -2.41 10.21 37.95
CA ALA A 226 -3.61 10.94 38.38
C ALA A 226 -4.76 10.62 37.42
N ILE A 227 -5.98 10.63 37.95
CA ILE A 227 -7.25 10.22 37.32
C ILE A 227 -7.52 8.71 37.46
N ARG A 228 -7.66 8.28 38.71
CA ARG A 228 -8.69 7.32 39.11
C ARG A 228 -9.86 8.15 39.63
N ASP A 229 -11.03 8.01 39.02
CA ASP A 229 -12.25 7.50 39.66
C ASP A 229 -13.47 7.83 38.78
N ALA A 230 -14.06 6.80 38.17
CA ALA A 230 -15.43 6.76 37.69
C ALA A 230 -15.74 5.32 37.25
N ALA A 231 -16.55 4.63 38.05
CA ALA A 231 -17.11 3.32 37.74
C ALA A 231 -17.99 3.35 36.48
N PRO A 232 -18.21 2.20 35.80
CA PRO A 232 -18.99 2.16 34.57
C PRO A 232 -20.48 2.23 34.92
N GLY A 233 -21.07 3.40 34.68
CA GLY A 233 -22.51 3.62 34.63
C GLY A 233 -23.05 3.38 33.22
N ALA A 234 -24.30 2.96 33.17
CA ALA A 234 -25.06 2.51 32.02
C ALA A 234 -25.06 3.45 30.80
N GLU A 235 -25.41 2.83 29.67
CA GLU A 235 -25.77 3.41 28.38
C GLU A 235 -26.49 4.75 28.48
N GLU A 236 -25.89 5.80 27.91
CA GLU A 236 -26.60 6.98 27.43
C GLU A 236 -26.07 7.30 26.03
N ASP A 237 -26.88 6.98 25.02
CA ASP A 237 -26.90 7.69 23.74
C ASP A 237 -27.18 9.17 24.04
N VAL A 238 -26.12 9.94 24.31
CA VAL A 238 -26.20 11.39 24.26
C VAL A 238 -26.40 11.78 22.80
N HIS A 239 -27.68 12.01 22.45
CA HIS A 239 -28.10 12.77 21.29
C HIS A 239 -27.48 14.17 21.41
N ALA A 240 -26.24 14.30 20.93
CA ALA A 240 -25.54 15.58 20.87
C ALA A 240 -26.38 16.52 19.99
N ALA A 241 -26.68 17.72 20.47
CA ALA A 241 -27.36 18.74 19.69
C ALA A 241 -26.69 18.88 18.30
N PRO A 242 -27.47 19.07 17.22
CA PRO A 242 -26.92 19.17 15.87
C PRO A 242 -25.79 20.19 15.86
N PRO A 243 -24.63 19.84 15.29
CA PRO A 243 -23.44 20.67 15.42
C PRO A 243 -23.67 22.03 14.75
N ASP A 244 -23.29 23.10 15.43
CA ASP A 244 -23.45 24.47 14.92
C ASP A 244 -22.67 24.65 13.62
N ARG A 245 -23.40 24.89 12.51
CA ARG A 245 -22.87 25.09 11.16
C ARG A 245 -22.83 26.56 10.75
N SER A 246 -23.11 27.49 11.68
CA SER A 246 -23.04 28.92 11.40
C SER A 246 -21.63 29.33 10.95
N ALA A 247 -21.59 30.11 9.87
CA ALA A 247 -20.40 30.62 9.26
C ALA A 247 -20.68 32.02 8.65
N PRO A 248 -19.71 32.96 8.64
CA PRO A 248 -18.38 32.86 9.25
C PRO A 248 -18.44 32.89 10.80
N PRO A 249 -17.69 32.03 11.51
CA PRO A 249 -17.70 31.98 12.97
C PRO A 249 -16.87 33.09 13.67
N GLY A 250 -16.01 33.82 12.95
CA GLY A 250 -15.17 34.87 13.51
C GLY A 250 -14.07 34.36 14.45
N TRP A 251 -13.50 33.18 14.16
CA TRP A 251 -12.55 32.51 15.03
C TRP A 251 -11.11 33.02 14.85
N THR A 252 -10.35 32.95 15.94
CA THR A 252 -8.88 33.01 15.90
C THR A 252 -8.33 31.60 15.67
N LEU A 253 -7.05 31.49 15.28
CA LEU A 253 -6.39 30.19 15.15
C LEU A 253 -6.44 29.37 16.45
N GLU A 254 -6.35 30.04 17.59
CA GLU A 254 -6.44 29.41 18.91
C GLU A 254 -7.83 28.83 19.18
N HIS A 255 -8.89 29.58 18.87
CA HIS A 255 -10.26 29.08 18.97
C HIS A 255 -10.51 27.88 18.04
N ALA A 256 -10.01 27.94 16.80
CA ALA A 256 -10.14 26.84 15.85
C ALA A 256 -9.39 25.58 16.32
N ARG A 257 -8.18 25.73 16.89
CA ARG A 257 -7.43 24.62 17.48
C ARG A 257 -8.12 24.02 18.70
N ALA A 258 -8.71 24.86 19.57
CA ALA A 258 -9.47 24.39 20.71
C ALA A 258 -10.71 23.59 20.27
N ALA A 259 -11.44 24.08 19.26
CA ALA A 259 -12.57 23.37 18.66
C ALA A 259 -12.13 22.02 18.03
N LEU A 260 -11.00 22.00 17.33
CA LEU A 260 -10.44 20.79 16.73
C LEU A 260 -9.99 19.76 17.79
N ALA A 261 -9.45 20.23 18.92
CA ALA A 261 -9.08 19.37 20.04
C ALA A 261 -10.30 18.78 20.75
N ALA A 262 -11.40 19.54 20.82
CA ALA A 262 -12.66 19.11 21.43
C ALA A 262 -13.47 18.13 20.55
N ALA A 263 -13.19 18.09 19.24
CA ALA A 263 -13.89 17.22 18.29
C ALA A 263 -13.76 15.73 18.66
N ARG A 264 -14.90 15.04 18.69
CA ARG A 264 -15.05 13.61 19.05
C ARG A 264 -15.34 12.74 17.84
N THR A 265 -15.88 13.32 16.77
CA THR A 265 -16.25 12.62 15.53
C THR A 265 -15.48 13.16 14.33
N ARG A 266 -15.37 12.34 13.27
CA ARG A 266 -14.69 12.72 12.02
C ARG A 266 -15.38 13.91 11.35
N ASP A 267 -16.71 13.92 11.37
CA ASP A 267 -17.53 15.00 10.82
C ASP A 267 -17.37 16.30 11.58
N GLU A 268 -17.19 16.26 12.91
CA GLU A 268 -16.86 17.46 13.70
C GLU A 268 -15.50 18.06 13.29
N VAL A 269 -14.49 17.22 13.01
CA VAL A 269 -13.19 17.68 12.51
C VAL A 269 -13.32 18.39 11.16
N VAL A 270 -14.08 17.80 10.24
CA VAL A 270 -14.36 18.41 8.93
C VAL A 270 -15.13 19.71 9.10
N LEU A 271 -16.17 19.72 9.93
CA LEU A 271 -16.98 20.90 10.15
C LEU A 271 -16.18 22.06 10.77
N VAL A 272 -15.31 21.79 11.73
CA VAL A 272 -14.41 22.81 12.31
C VAL A 272 -13.50 23.41 11.23
N ALA A 273 -12.93 22.57 10.36
CA ALA A 273 -12.09 23.03 9.25
C ALA A 273 -12.87 23.89 8.25
N LEU A 274 -14.09 23.47 7.87
CA LEU A 274 -14.95 24.22 6.96
C LEU A 274 -15.39 25.55 7.56
N ARG A 275 -15.80 25.57 8.84
CA ARG A 275 -16.21 26.80 9.53
C ARG A 275 -15.06 27.81 9.60
N TYR A 276 -13.85 27.35 9.94
CA TYR A 276 -12.69 28.23 9.96
C TYR A 276 -12.30 28.72 8.56
N ALA A 277 -12.39 27.86 7.53
CA ALA A 277 -12.15 28.27 6.15
C ALA A 277 -13.12 29.39 5.70
N ARG A 278 -14.37 29.38 6.20
CA ARG A 278 -15.37 30.41 5.90
C ARG A 278 -15.10 31.78 6.49
N ASP A 279 -14.18 31.91 7.45
CA ASP A 279 -13.68 33.23 7.91
C ASP A 279 -12.79 33.92 6.86
N PHE A 280 -12.28 33.17 5.88
CA PHE A 280 -11.36 33.67 4.84
C PHE A 280 -11.94 33.59 3.43
N PHE A 281 -12.85 32.65 3.18
CA PHE A 281 -13.38 32.31 1.86
C PHE A 281 -14.91 32.35 1.86
N ALA A 282 -15.51 32.79 0.75
CA ALA A 282 -16.95 32.81 0.54
C ALA A 282 -17.57 31.40 0.42
N PHE A 283 -16.76 30.40 0.09
CA PHE A 283 -17.16 29.01 -0.04
C PHE A 283 -16.03 28.08 0.43
N ALA A 284 -16.39 26.98 1.09
CA ALA A 284 -15.46 25.93 1.48
C ALA A 284 -16.12 24.54 1.34
N ALA A 285 -15.41 23.59 0.76
CA ALA A 285 -15.83 22.21 0.59
C ALA A 285 -14.68 21.26 0.95
N MET A 286 -15.03 20.11 1.51
CA MET A 286 -14.10 19.04 1.87
C MET A 286 -14.39 17.84 0.98
N PHE A 287 -13.33 17.31 0.38
CA PHE A 287 -13.36 16.14 -0.47
C PHE A 287 -12.56 15.02 0.18
N ALA A 288 -13.05 13.79 0.16
CA ALA A 288 -12.30 12.62 0.57
C ALA A 288 -11.49 12.08 -0.61
N VAL A 289 -10.26 11.67 -0.35
CA VAL A 289 -9.35 11.10 -1.36
C VAL A 289 -9.16 9.62 -1.07
N THR A 290 -9.65 8.80 -1.98
CA THR A 290 -9.38 7.34 -2.03
C THR A 290 -8.34 7.06 -3.11
N ARG A 291 -7.87 5.81 -3.23
CA ARG A 291 -6.90 5.42 -4.27
C ARG A 291 -7.37 5.79 -5.69
N ASP A 292 -8.65 5.62 -5.99
CA ASP A 292 -9.17 5.73 -7.37
C ASP A 292 -10.00 7.00 -7.60
N ALA A 293 -10.53 7.62 -6.54
CA ALA A 293 -11.52 8.68 -6.66
C ALA A 293 -11.39 9.75 -5.58
N VAL A 294 -11.79 10.96 -5.95
CA VAL A 294 -12.01 12.09 -5.06
C VAL A 294 -13.50 12.40 -5.04
N ALA A 295 -14.13 12.29 -3.87
CA ALA A 295 -15.56 12.49 -3.71
C ALA A 295 -15.84 13.56 -2.65
N GLY A 296 -16.82 14.43 -2.90
CA GLY A 296 -17.19 15.46 -1.94
C GLY A 296 -17.87 14.89 -0.70
N HIS A 297 -17.41 15.33 0.47
CA HIS A 297 -17.88 14.84 1.77
C HIS A 297 -18.85 15.83 2.42
N ASP A 298 -18.42 17.09 2.55
CA ASP A 298 -19.21 18.15 3.18
C ASP A 298 -18.79 19.54 2.66
N ALA A 299 -19.69 20.52 2.72
CA ALA A 299 -19.41 21.89 2.33
C ALA A 299 -20.19 22.93 3.15
N LEU A 300 -19.67 24.15 3.14
CA LEU A 300 -20.29 25.36 3.65
C LEU A 300 -20.15 26.47 2.60
N GLY A 301 -21.28 26.99 2.13
CA GLY A 301 -21.35 28.10 1.17
C GLY A 301 -22.21 29.25 1.68
N VAL A 302 -22.44 30.26 0.85
CA VAL A 302 -23.52 31.26 1.07
C VAL A 302 -24.87 30.66 0.65
N GLU A 303 -24.83 29.71 -0.29
CA GLU A 303 -26.00 29.01 -0.80
C GLU A 303 -26.39 27.82 0.11
N PRO A 304 -27.68 27.59 0.34
CA PRO A 304 -28.18 26.51 1.20
C PRO A 304 -27.90 25.10 0.62
N GLU A 305 -27.82 24.98 -0.70
CA GLU A 305 -27.61 23.73 -1.45
C GLU A 305 -26.14 23.32 -1.59
N ALA A 306 -25.20 24.16 -1.11
CA ALA A 306 -23.76 23.95 -1.23
C ALA A 306 -23.28 22.56 -0.78
N ARG A 307 -23.95 21.99 0.23
CA ARG A 307 -23.63 20.66 0.77
C ARG A 307 -24.05 19.53 -0.17
N GLU A 308 -25.22 19.64 -0.78
CA GLU A 308 -25.77 18.64 -1.70
C GLU A 308 -24.99 18.64 -3.00
N LEU A 309 -24.71 19.83 -3.54
CA LEU A 309 -23.84 20.03 -4.69
C LEU A 309 -22.46 19.41 -4.48
N ALA A 310 -21.80 19.71 -3.35
CA ALA A 310 -20.50 19.14 -3.05
C ALA A 310 -20.52 17.61 -2.99
N ARG A 311 -21.54 17.00 -2.39
CA ARG A 311 -21.68 15.53 -2.30
C ARG A 311 -21.97 14.87 -3.64
N GLY A 312 -22.57 15.59 -4.58
CA GLY A 312 -22.75 15.12 -5.96
C GLY A 312 -21.46 15.11 -6.78
N VAL A 313 -20.38 15.74 -6.30
CA VAL A 313 -19.10 15.79 -7.03
C VAL A 313 -18.26 14.56 -6.74
N ALA A 314 -17.97 13.80 -7.79
CA ALA A 314 -16.98 12.74 -7.78
C ALA A 314 -16.13 12.80 -9.06
N ILE A 315 -14.81 12.75 -8.91
CA ILE A 315 -13.84 12.69 -10.01
C ILE A 315 -12.87 11.54 -9.77
N TYR A 316 -12.17 11.10 -10.81
CA TYR A 316 -11.06 10.16 -10.62
C TYR A 316 -9.87 10.88 -10.01
N ALA A 317 -9.11 10.19 -9.15
CA ALA A 317 -7.91 10.76 -8.55
C ALA A 317 -6.83 11.12 -9.61
N ASP A 318 -6.84 10.42 -10.74
CA ASP A 318 -5.93 10.62 -11.87
C ASP A 318 -6.42 11.69 -12.87
N ASP A 319 -7.61 12.26 -12.68
CA ASP A 319 -8.14 13.28 -13.60
C ASP A 319 -7.21 14.51 -13.61
N PRO A 320 -6.77 14.97 -14.79
CA PRO A 320 -5.86 16.11 -14.87
C PRO A 320 -6.53 17.37 -14.32
N GLY A 321 -5.87 18.02 -13.37
CA GLY A 321 -6.41 19.21 -12.71
C GLY A 321 -5.64 19.63 -11.47
N THR A 322 -6.17 20.66 -10.80
CA THR A 322 -5.60 21.24 -9.59
C THR A 322 -5.66 20.25 -8.42
N PHE A 323 -6.72 19.45 -8.33
CA PHE A 323 -6.86 18.44 -7.28
C PHE A 323 -5.81 17.34 -7.38
N ARG A 324 -5.60 16.78 -8.58
CA ARG A 324 -4.52 15.83 -8.84
C ARG A 324 -3.15 16.42 -8.50
N THR A 325 -2.89 17.64 -8.96
CA THR A 325 -1.63 18.34 -8.66
C THR A 325 -1.38 18.44 -7.16
N VAL A 326 -2.41 18.81 -6.38
CA VAL A 326 -2.30 18.94 -4.91
C VAL A 326 -2.14 17.58 -4.22
N ILE A 327 -2.82 16.54 -4.70
CA ILE A 327 -2.71 15.17 -4.19
C ILE A 327 -1.29 14.62 -4.44
N GLU A 328 -0.76 14.79 -5.67
CA GLU A 328 0.58 14.32 -6.06
C GLU A 328 1.72 15.11 -5.40
N THR A 329 1.61 16.44 -5.36
CA THR A 329 2.65 17.31 -4.78
C THR A 329 2.56 17.41 -3.26
N LYS A 330 1.45 16.94 -2.66
CA LYS A 330 1.13 17.07 -1.22
C LYS A 330 1.25 18.50 -0.70
N SER A 331 1.15 19.47 -1.61
CA SER A 331 1.38 20.89 -1.35
C SER A 331 0.12 21.68 -1.63
N PRO A 332 -0.23 22.67 -0.79
CA PRO A 332 -1.41 23.49 -1.04
C PRO A 332 -1.20 24.34 -2.29
N TYR A 333 -2.22 24.39 -3.13
CA TYR A 333 -2.31 25.28 -4.27
C TYR A 333 -3.15 26.50 -3.90
N LEU A 334 -2.64 27.70 -4.18
CA LEU A 334 -3.38 28.95 -4.09
C LEU A 334 -3.25 29.69 -5.40
N GLY A 335 -4.35 29.86 -6.11
CA GLY A 335 -4.32 30.53 -7.41
C GLY A 335 -5.65 30.48 -8.15
N PRO A 336 -5.68 31.01 -9.38
CA PRO A 336 -6.85 30.92 -10.25
C PRO A 336 -7.04 29.47 -10.74
N VAL A 337 -8.28 28.96 -10.65
CA VAL A 337 -8.63 27.64 -11.18
C VAL A 337 -9.34 27.81 -12.51
N SER A 338 -8.66 27.42 -13.60
CA SER A 338 -9.21 27.39 -14.95
C SER A 338 -10.15 26.19 -15.13
N ARG A 339 -11.11 26.30 -16.06
CA ARG A 339 -12.00 25.18 -16.44
C ARG A 339 -11.28 24.06 -17.18
N GLU A 340 -10.11 24.33 -17.73
CA GLU A 340 -9.23 23.32 -18.30
C GLU A 340 -8.12 22.99 -17.28
N PRO A 341 -7.77 21.71 -17.09
CA PRO A 341 -8.26 20.50 -17.78
C PRO A 341 -9.60 19.97 -17.22
N ALA A 342 -10.16 18.91 -17.85
CA ALA A 342 -11.50 18.37 -17.57
C ALA A 342 -11.82 18.09 -16.09
N GLY A 343 -10.83 17.70 -15.27
CA GLY A 343 -11.04 17.50 -13.83
C GLY A 343 -11.43 18.79 -13.10
N ASN A 344 -10.87 19.94 -13.50
CA ASN A 344 -11.27 21.23 -12.93
C ASN A 344 -12.67 21.64 -13.40
N ALA A 345 -13.03 21.39 -14.66
CA ALA A 345 -14.38 21.62 -15.16
C ALA A 345 -15.41 20.80 -14.37
N ALA A 346 -15.15 19.51 -14.12
CA ALA A 346 -16.06 18.64 -13.39
C ALA A 346 -16.30 19.12 -11.95
N ILE A 347 -15.24 19.54 -11.24
CA ILE A 347 -15.37 20.08 -9.88
C ILE A 347 -16.10 21.42 -9.87
N LEU A 348 -15.71 22.35 -10.75
CA LEU A 348 -16.35 23.68 -10.79
C LEU A 348 -17.82 23.58 -11.22
N ALA A 349 -18.15 22.72 -12.18
CA ALA A 349 -19.53 22.49 -12.59
C ALA A 349 -20.35 21.80 -11.49
N GLY A 350 -19.80 20.78 -10.85
CA GLY A 350 -20.48 20.05 -9.78
C GLY A 350 -20.70 20.88 -8.51
N LEU A 351 -19.86 21.88 -8.26
CA LEU A 351 -20.02 22.84 -7.16
C LEU A 351 -20.86 24.08 -7.54
N ASP A 352 -21.38 24.14 -8.77
CA ASP A 352 -22.02 25.33 -9.38
C ASP A 352 -21.18 26.62 -9.24
N ARG A 353 -19.89 26.51 -9.53
CA ARG A 353 -18.93 27.62 -9.43
C ARG A 353 -18.49 28.11 -10.80
N GLY A 354 -18.36 29.44 -10.90
CA GLY A 354 -17.65 30.09 -12.00
C GLY A 354 -16.14 29.81 -11.96
N THR A 355 -15.33 30.56 -12.70
CA THR A 355 -13.86 30.50 -12.58
C THR A 355 -13.39 31.43 -11.45
N PRO A 356 -13.03 30.91 -10.26
CA PRO A 356 -12.60 31.77 -9.16
C PRO A 356 -11.22 32.38 -9.47
N ARG A 357 -11.06 33.68 -9.16
CA ARG A 357 -9.76 34.36 -9.26
C ARG A 357 -8.78 33.90 -8.19
N THR A 358 -9.30 33.43 -7.06
CA THR A 358 -8.50 32.92 -5.96
C THR A 358 -9.24 31.73 -5.35
N ALA A 359 -8.71 30.54 -5.56
CA ALA A 359 -9.10 29.33 -4.88
C ALA A 359 -7.90 28.72 -4.14
N LEU A 360 -8.16 28.20 -2.95
CA LEU A 360 -7.27 27.38 -2.16
C LEU A 360 -7.67 25.92 -2.36
N VAL A 361 -6.70 25.09 -2.73
CA VAL A 361 -6.83 23.64 -2.76
C VAL A 361 -5.73 23.07 -1.88
N ALA A 362 -6.07 22.59 -0.69
CA ALA A 362 -5.11 22.18 0.33
C ALA A 362 -5.30 20.71 0.72
N PRO A 363 -4.24 19.88 0.69
CA PRO A 363 -4.35 18.48 1.07
C PRO A 363 -4.32 18.34 2.59
N VAL A 364 -5.14 17.44 3.12
CA VAL A 364 -5.09 16.98 4.51
C VAL A 364 -4.33 15.66 4.53
N LEU A 365 -3.10 15.71 5.05
CA LEU A 365 -2.24 14.55 5.12
C LEU A 365 -2.46 13.79 6.43
N LEU A 366 -2.74 12.50 6.34
CA LEU A 366 -2.58 11.57 7.45
C LEU A 366 -1.22 10.92 7.31
N ARG A 367 -0.27 11.30 8.17
CA ARG A 367 1.16 10.99 8.03
C ARG A 367 1.69 11.56 6.72
N ASP A 368 1.78 10.74 5.67
CA ASP A 368 2.29 11.12 4.35
C ASP A 368 1.28 10.86 3.21
N ARG A 369 0.04 10.51 3.54
CA ARG A 369 -1.02 10.24 2.56
C ARG A 369 -2.08 11.32 2.56
N PRO A 370 -2.45 11.89 1.39
CA PRO A 370 -3.59 12.78 1.30
C PRO A 370 -4.88 11.99 1.50
N VAL A 371 -5.61 12.32 2.56
CA VAL A 371 -6.89 11.66 2.89
C VAL A 371 -8.07 12.57 2.59
N CYS A 372 -7.88 13.88 2.68
CA CYS A 372 -8.86 14.85 2.23
C CYS A 372 -8.22 15.95 1.39
N VAL A 373 -9.02 16.65 0.61
CA VAL A 373 -8.66 17.92 -0.02
C VAL A 373 -9.69 18.97 0.40
N LEU A 374 -9.20 20.05 1.00
CA LEU A 374 -9.98 21.25 1.27
C LEU A 374 -9.96 22.12 0.02
N PHE A 375 -11.13 22.35 -0.57
CA PHE A 375 -11.34 23.36 -1.60
C PHE A 375 -12.01 24.58 -0.97
N ALA A 376 -11.46 25.75 -1.14
CA ALA A 376 -12.10 26.99 -0.69
C ALA A 376 -11.92 28.06 -1.75
N ASP A 377 -12.97 28.83 -2.02
CA ASP A 377 -12.90 29.90 -2.99
C ASP A 377 -13.52 31.19 -2.46
N ASN A 378 -13.09 32.31 -3.03
CA ASN A 378 -13.62 33.62 -2.70
C ASN A 378 -14.23 34.31 -3.93
N GLY A 379 -14.66 33.52 -4.92
CA GLY A 379 -15.11 34.00 -6.23
C GLY A 379 -14.11 34.98 -6.87
N GLY A 380 -14.52 36.25 -7.00
CA GLY A 380 -13.69 37.32 -7.57
C GLY A 380 -12.89 38.16 -6.56
N ALA A 381 -13.08 37.97 -5.25
CA ALA A 381 -12.49 38.81 -4.21
C ALA A 381 -11.10 38.29 -3.78
N PRO A 382 -10.10 39.18 -3.59
CA PRO A 382 -8.77 38.78 -3.15
C PRO A 382 -8.77 38.32 -1.69
N VAL A 383 -7.89 37.37 -1.36
CA VAL A 383 -7.71 36.84 0.00
C VAL A 383 -6.40 37.36 0.59
N SER A 384 -6.39 37.77 1.86
CA SER A 384 -5.19 38.30 2.51
C SER A 384 -4.18 37.19 2.85
N ALA A 385 -2.95 37.28 2.31
CA ALA A 385 -1.89 36.28 2.50
C ALA A 385 -1.51 36.03 3.97
N ARG A 386 -1.51 37.08 4.83
CA ARG A 386 -1.17 36.96 6.26
C ARG A 386 -2.14 36.06 7.04
N ARG A 387 -3.42 36.11 6.69
CA ARG A 387 -4.48 35.34 7.36
C ARG A 387 -4.60 33.91 6.82
N LEU A 388 -4.19 33.69 5.57
CA LEU A 388 -4.18 32.37 4.95
C LEU A 388 -3.16 31.42 5.61
N GLY A 389 -2.05 31.95 6.12
CA GLY A 389 -1.06 31.17 6.85
C GLY A 389 -1.65 30.45 8.07
N ASP A 390 -2.56 31.11 8.80
CA ASP A 390 -3.24 30.51 9.95
C ASP A 390 -4.16 29.35 9.53
N LEU A 391 -4.87 29.48 8.40
CA LEU A 391 -5.68 28.40 7.84
C LEU A 391 -4.82 27.19 7.44
N LEU A 392 -3.71 27.41 6.74
CA LEU A 392 -2.79 26.32 6.36
C LEU A 392 -2.17 25.63 7.59
N LEU A 393 -1.85 26.39 8.64
CA LEU A 393 -1.41 25.83 9.92
C LEU A 393 -2.48 24.94 10.55
N LEU A 394 -3.76 25.35 10.53
CA LEU A 394 -4.84 24.49 11.02
C LEU A 394 -4.98 23.22 10.15
N VAL A 395 -4.97 23.35 8.82
CA VAL A 395 -5.09 22.22 7.88
C VAL A 395 -4.00 21.18 8.12
N SER A 396 -2.76 21.60 8.39
CA SER A 396 -1.66 20.69 8.72
C SER A 396 -1.87 19.86 9.99
N THR A 397 -2.74 20.31 10.90
CA THR A 397 -3.06 19.60 12.16
C THR A 397 -4.27 18.66 12.08
N LEU A 398 -5.04 18.72 10.99
CA LEU A 398 -6.24 17.90 10.81
C LEU A 398 -5.92 16.39 10.75
N GLY A 399 -4.77 16.02 10.15
CA GLY A 399 -4.31 14.63 10.13
C GLY A 399 -4.13 14.03 11.52
N ALA A 400 -3.50 14.76 12.43
CA ALA A 400 -3.30 14.33 13.82
C ALA A 400 -4.64 14.23 14.59
N ALA A 401 -5.60 15.11 14.29
CA ALA A 401 -6.94 15.04 14.85
C ALA A 401 -7.70 13.78 14.40
N PHE A 402 -7.60 13.42 13.11
CA PHE A 402 -8.15 12.16 12.60
C PHE A 402 -7.48 10.94 13.26
N GLU A 403 -6.16 10.93 13.41
CA GLU A 403 -5.44 9.84 14.08
C GLU A 403 -5.89 9.65 15.53
N ARG A 404 -6.09 10.75 16.28
CA ARG A 404 -6.60 10.72 17.66
C ARG A 404 -7.97 10.05 17.73
N ILE A 405 -8.92 10.48 16.89
CA ILE A 405 -10.29 9.95 16.87
C ILE A 405 -10.29 8.45 16.54
N ILE A 406 -9.46 8.04 15.57
CA ILE A 406 -9.35 6.63 15.18
C ILE A 406 -8.73 5.79 16.31
N ARG A 407 -7.71 6.31 16.99
CA ARG A 407 -7.05 5.62 18.12
C ARG A 407 -7.96 5.47 19.33
N GLU A 408 -8.71 6.51 19.68
CA GLU A 408 -9.69 6.49 20.77
C GLU A 408 -10.83 5.50 20.46
N ARG A 409 -11.29 5.42 19.21
CA ARG A 409 -12.28 4.41 18.78
C ARG A 409 -11.73 2.99 18.87
N LYS A 410 -10.48 2.76 18.44
CA LYS A 410 -9.83 1.44 18.54
C LYS A 410 -9.62 1.00 19.99
N ARG A 411 -9.33 1.94 20.91
CA ARG A 411 -9.25 1.68 22.36
C ARG A 411 -10.60 1.34 22.98
N ARG A 412 -11.69 2.00 22.56
CA ARG A 412 -13.05 1.71 23.03
C ARG A 412 -13.62 0.38 22.52
N ARG A 413 -13.12 -0.11 21.37
CA ARG A 413 -13.59 -1.34 20.69
C ARG A 413 -12.77 -2.59 21.02
N ALA A 414 -11.64 -2.45 21.72
CA ALA A 414 -10.93 -3.61 22.26
C ALA A 414 -11.85 -4.30 23.27
N PRO A 415 -12.08 -5.63 23.19
CA PRO A 415 -12.89 -6.32 24.18
C PRO A 415 -12.32 -6.00 25.56
N ALA A 416 -13.20 -5.64 26.50
CA ALA A 416 -12.83 -5.48 27.90
C ALA A 416 -12.01 -6.71 28.26
N ARG A 417 -10.70 -6.53 28.43
CA ARG A 417 -9.81 -7.61 28.82
C ARG A 417 -10.33 -8.00 30.20
N THR A 418 -11.10 -9.07 30.28
CA THR A 418 -11.35 -9.82 31.49
C THR A 418 -9.99 -10.29 31.95
N LEU A 419 -9.30 -9.39 32.64
CA LEU A 419 -8.22 -9.76 33.52
C LEU A 419 -8.86 -10.80 34.46
N PRO A 420 -8.34 -12.04 34.53
CA PRO A 420 -8.79 -12.95 35.56
C PRO A 420 -8.67 -12.22 36.91
N PRO A 421 -9.63 -12.38 37.82
CA PRO A 421 -9.61 -11.68 39.10
C PRO A 421 -8.26 -11.93 39.76
N ARG A 422 -7.58 -10.84 40.12
CA ARG A 422 -6.24 -10.82 40.73
C ARG A 422 -6.15 -11.66 42.02
N ALA A 423 -7.28 -12.08 42.56
CA ALA A 423 -7.40 -13.03 43.67
C ALA A 423 -6.99 -14.48 43.30
N ALA A 424 -7.03 -14.89 42.03
CA ALA A 424 -6.63 -16.23 41.60
C ALA A 424 -5.15 -16.34 41.21
N GLN A 425 -4.43 -15.23 41.07
CA GLN A 425 -2.98 -15.20 40.78
C GLN A 425 -2.11 -14.91 42.01
N LEU A 426 -2.71 -14.65 43.17
CA LEU A 426 -2.02 -14.52 44.47
C LEU A 426 -2.13 -15.78 45.34
N ALA A 427 -2.76 -16.85 44.85
CA ALA A 427 -2.88 -18.14 45.55
C ALA A 427 -2.01 -19.25 44.95
N ALA A 428 -1.08 -18.90 44.05
CA ALA A 428 -0.12 -19.84 43.46
C ALA A 428 1.30 -19.25 43.48
N GLU A 429 1.75 -18.83 44.66
CA GLU A 429 3.17 -18.88 44.98
C GLU A 429 3.47 -20.29 45.52
N PRO A 430 4.30 -21.12 44.86
CA PRO A 430 4.95 -22.21 45.56
C PRO A 430 6.07 -21.62 46.41
N ALA A 431 5.91 -21.75 47.73
CA ALA A 431 6.92 -21.51 48.72
C ALA A 431 8.22 -22.25 48.38
N ALA A 432 9.34 -21.56 48.53
CA ALA A 432 10.68 -22.14 48.42
C ALA A 432 10.92 -23.19 49.52
N ALA A 433 11.40 -24.37 49.12
CA ALA A 433 12.18 -25.31 49.95
C ALA A 433 12.93 -26.33 49.04
N PRO A 434 13.91 -27.09 49.55
CA PRO A 434 15.36 -27.05 49.28
C PRO A 434 15.82 -27.96 48.10
N PRO A 435 17.11 -27.95 47.72
CA PRO A 435 17.59 -28.68 46.56
C PRO A 435 17.80 -30.17 46.87
N ALA A 436 17.26 -31.06 46.01
CA ALA A 436 17.70 -32.46 45.94
C ALA A 436 17.29 -33.14 44.62
N SER A 437 18.33 -33.45 43.83
CA SER A 437 18.60 -34.68 43.05
C SER A 437 17.59 -35.30 42.07
N ASP A 438 18.14 -35.60 40.89
CA ASP A 438 17.62 -36.34 39.75
C ASP A 438 16.96 -37.70 40.05
N PRO A 439 15.94 -38.10 39.26
CA PRO A 439 15.34 -39.42 39.30
C PRO A 439 15.99 -40.35 38.25
N TRP A 440 17.16 -40.90 38.57
CA TRP A 440 17.52 -42.22 38.05
C TRP A 440 18.12 -43.05 39.17
N THR A 441 17.30 -43.86 39.84
CA THR A 441 17.59 -45.26 40.14
C THR A 441 16.48 -45.87 40.99
N ALA A 442 15.88 -46.95 40.51
CA ALA A 442 15.56 -48.08 41.38
C ALA A 442 15.55 -49.37 40.54
N ALA A 443 16.74 -49.97 40.40
CA ALA A 443 16.92 -51.41 40.45
C ALA A 443 18.41 -51.70 40.68
N ALA A 444 18.75 -52.08 41.91
CA ALA A 444 20.00 -52.76 42.28
C ALA A 444 19.60 -54.13 42.89
N PRO A 445 20.46 -55.17 42.88
CA PRO A 445 21.61 -55.16 43.78
C PRO A 445 22.90 -55.87 43.32
N GLY A 446 23.98 -55.55 44.06
CA GLY A 446 25.24 -56.31 44.20
C GLY A 446 26.44 -55.70 43.45
N ALA A 447 27.64 -55.53 44.01
CA ALA A 447 28.22 -55.59 45.35
C ALA A 447 29.63 -54.92 45.27
N THR A 448 29.98 -54.09 46.26
CA THR A 448 31.30 -53.73 46.90
C THR A 448 32.66 -54.08 46.24
N PRO A 449 33.83 -53.56 46.72
CA PRO A 449 34.20 -52.31 47.42
C PRO A 449 35.47 -51.60 46.83
N ALA A 450 35.81 -50.39 47.34
CA ALA A 450 36.99 -49.57 47.02
C ALA A 450 38.33 -50.05 47.65
N PRO A 451 39.50 -49.54 47.18
CA PRO A 451 40.45 -48.83 48.07
C PRO A 451 41.22 -47.66 47.34
N PRO A 452 42.31 -47.02 47.85
CA PRO A 452 42.35 -45.57 48.13
C PRO A 452 43.50 -44.77 47.43
N ALA A 453 43.55 -43.45 47.67
CA ALA A 453 44.57 -42.49 47.18
C ALA A 453 46.02 -42.80 47.65
N PRO A 454 47.06 -42.32 46.92
CA PRO A 454 47.82 -41.16 47.44
C PRO A 454 48.59 -40.25 46.42
N ALA A 455 48.83 -39.01 46.85
CA ALA A 455 50.06 -38.19 46.85
C ALA A 455 50.93 -37.85 45.59
N ALA A 456 51.20 -36.52 45.51
CA ALA A 456 52.47 -35.79 45.26
C ALA A 456 53.18 -35.81 43.88
N ALA A 457 53.61 -34.59 43.50
CA ALA A 457 54.17 -34.11 42.22
C ALA A 457 55.60 -34.63 41.87
N PRO A 458 56.14 -34.33 40.65
CA PRO A 458 56.92 -33.10 40.50
C PRO A 458 56.95 -32.40 39.10
N ALA A 459 57.26 -31.10 39.16
CA ALA A 459 58.13 -30.25 38.32
C ALA A 459 57.79 -29.89 36.84
N ASP A 460 57.61 -28.58 36.64
CA ASP A 460 57.74 -27.80 35.39
C ASP A 460 59.10 -27.98 34.69
N PRO A 461 59.22 -27.62 33.37
CA PRO A 461 59.86 -26.35 33.08
C PRO A 461 59.48 -25.71 31.73
N TRP A 462 58.32 -25.04 31.58
CA TRP A 462 58.16 -23.99 30.56
C TRP A 462 57.26 -22.86 31.08
N THR A 463 57.76 -22.13 32.07
CA THR A 463 57.36 -20.73 32.30
C THR A 463 58.19 -19.82 31.41
N ALA A 464 57.55 -19.20 30.43
CA ALA A 464 58.04 -17.98 29.80
C ALA A 464 56.85 -17.05 29.54
N THR A 465 56.66 -16.16 30.51
CA THR A 465 56.32 -14.73 30.38
C THR A 465 55.43 -14.32 29.20
N GLU A 466 54.22 -13.84 29.51
CA GLU A 466 53.40 -13.00 28.64
C GLU A 466 54.25 -11.89 27.99
N PRO A 467 54.35 -11.84 26.65
CA PRO A 467 54.69 -10.59 25.99
C PRO A 467 53.42 -9.76 25.81
N ALA A 468 53.56 -8.49 26.17
CA ALA A 468 52.57 -7.44 25.96
C ALA A 468 51.98 -7.47 24.54
N ARG A 469 50.67 -7.15 24.45
CA ARG A 469 49.96 -6.86 23.20
C ARG A 469 50.84 -5.96 22.32
N PRO A 470 51.22 -6.37 21.10
CA PRO A 470 51.76 -5.43 20.14
C PRO A 470 50.62 -4.47 19.77
N ALA A 471 50.85 -3.18 19.99
CA ALA A 471 50.14 -2.16 19.23
C ALA A 471 50.42 -2.44 17.75
N LEU A 472 49.40 -2.88 17.01
CA LEU A 472 49.46 -2.90 15.55
C LEU A 472 49.64 -1.44 15.11
N ALA A 473 50.88 -1.10 14.78
CA ALA A 473 51.18 0.01 13.88
C ALA A 473 50.35 -0.19 12.59
N PRO A 474 49.89 0.89 11.93
CA PRO A 474 49.08 0.77 10.72
C PRO A 474 49.88 0.01 9.68
N ALA A 475 49.48 -1.24 9.41
CA ALA A 475 49.98 -1.99 8.29
C ALA A 475 49.59 -1.22 7.03
N ALA A 476 50.58 -0.88 6.21
CA ALA A 476 50.38 -0.27 4.92
C ALA A 476 49.31 -1.07 4.15
N ALA A 477 48.28 -0.37 3.67
CA ALA A 477 47.26 -0.95 2.81
C ALA A 477 47.94 -1.70 1.65
N PRO A 478 47.49 -2.90 1.26
CA PRO A 478 48.01 -3.55 0.07
C PRO A 478 47.77 -2.61 -1.11
N ALA A 479 48.84 -2.26 -1.83
CA ALA A 479 48.77 -1.39 -2.99
C ALA A 479 47.83 -2.00 -4.04
N ILE A 480 46.92 -1.17 -4.53
CA ILE A 480 46.03 -1.49 -5.65
C ILE A 480 46.92 -1.65 -6.89
N PRO A 481 46.78 -2.71 -7.70
CA PRO A 481 47.50 -2.81 -8.97
C PRO A 481 47.14 -1.63 -9.87
N ASP A 482 48.15 -0.98 -10.47
CA ASP A 482 48.06 0.21 -11.35
C ASP A 482 47.07 0.09 -12.53
N GLU A 483 46.56 -1.13 -12.81
CA GLU A 483 45.62 -1.39 -13.91
C GLU A 483 44.16 -1.00 -13.61
N LEU A 484 43.80 -0.71 -12.35
CA LEU A 484 42.44 -0.29 -11.95
C LEU A 484 42.21 1.24 -12.01
N ASP A 485 43.27 2.05 -12.00
CA ASP A 485 43.19 3.52 -12.15
C ASP A 485 42.79 3.94 -13.58
N ALA A 486 42.95 3.05 -14.57
CA ALA A 486 42.74 3.37 -15.99
C ALA A 486 41.25 3.46 -16.41
N LEU A 487 40.30 3.23 -15.51
CA LEU A 487 38.86 3.31 -15.77
C LEU A 487 38.15 4.40 -14.96
N GLU A 488 38.88 5.21 -14.20
CA GLU A 488 38.30 6.42 -13.62
C GLU A 488 38.02 7.43 -14.73
N ILE A 489 36.74 7.63 -15.02
CA ILE A 489 36.28 8.79 -15.77
C ILE A 489 36.71 9.99 -14.93
N ASP A 490 37.57 10.85 -15.49
CA ASP A 490 38.06 12.08 -14.88
C ASP A 490 36.87 13.05 -14.71
N VAL A 491 36.07 12.84 -13.66
CA VAL A 491 34.93 13.69 -13.32
C VAL A 491 35.51 14.89 -12.60
N ASP A 492 35.60 16.02 -13.29
CA ASP A 492 36.01 17.29 -12.70
C ASP A 492 34.99 17.71 -11.62
N GLU A 493 35.25 17.32 -10.37
CA GLU A 493 34.42 17.65 -9.21
C GLU A 493 34.29 19.17 -8.99
N SER A 494 35.11 20.00 -9.64
CA SER A 494 35.02 21.46 -9.55
C SER A 494 33.78 22.06 -10.21
N VAL A 495 33.08 21.28 -11.05
CA VAL A 495 31.87 21.72 -11.78
C VAL A 495 30.67 21.92 -10.83
N VAL A 496 30.67 21.25 -9.67
CA VAL A 496 29.60 21.34 -8.67
C VAL A 496 30.16 21.88 -7.36
N ALA A 497 29.65 23.02 -6.92
CA ALA A 497 30.12 23.60 -5.66
C ALA A 497 29.90 22.62 -4.49
N PRO A 498 30.87 22.43 -3.58
CA PRO A 498 30.85 21.38 -2.55
C PRO A 498 29.66 21.48 -1.57
N ASN A 499 29.06 22.67 -1.43
CA ASN A 499 27.90 22.92 -0.56
C ASN A 499 26.56 22.95 -1.31
N THR A 500 26.50 22.45 -2.55
CA THR A 500 25.28 22.47 -3.35
C THR A 500 24.19 21.62 -2.67
N PRO A 501 22.96 22.13 -2.45
CA PRO A 501 21.90 21.34 -1.82
C PRO A 501 21.50 20.13 -2.68
N PRO A 502 21.17 18.95 -2.10
CA PRO A 502 20.86 17.73 -2.86
C PRO A 502 19.69 17.88 -3.82
N ALA A 503 18.74 18.74 -3.48
CA ALA A 503 17.64 19.15 -4.35
C ALA A 503 18.14 19.71 -5.70
N LEU A 504 19.16 20.57 -5.67
CA LEU A 504 19.75 21.16 -6.88
C LEU A 504 20.66 20.16 -7.60
N LEU A 505 21.32 19.27 -6.86
CA LEU A 505 22.07 18.15 -7.45
C LEU A 505 21.15 17.20 -8.24
N ALA A 506 19.92 16.95 -7.78
CA ALA A 506 18.95 16.16 -8.54
C ALA A 506 18.60 16.81 -9.89
N ASP A 507 18.46 18.13 -9.92
CA ASP A 507 18.21 18.86 -11.18
C ASP A 507 19.44 18.83 -12.09
N ARG A 508 20.66 18.96 -11.53
CA ARG A 508 21.93 18.85 -12.28
C ARG A 508 22.21 17.42 -12.76
N ALA A 509 21.74 16.40 -12.05
CA ALA A 509 21.82 15.00 -12.51
C ALA A 509 20.95 14.74 -13.76
N LEU A 510 19.98 15.62 -14.05
CA LEU A 510 19.16 15.60 -15.27
C LEU A 510 19.64 16.59 -16.34
N ASP A 511 20.84 17.16 -16.18
CA ASP A 511 21.40 18.11 -17.14
C ASP A 511 21.64 17.45 -18.51
N ALA A 512 21.61 18.27 -19.56
CA ALA A 512 21.92 17.82 -20.91
C ALA A 512 23.42 17.51 -21.06
N ASP A 513 24.28 18.21 -20.31
CA ASP A 513 25.71 17.97 -20.28
C ASP A 513 26.05 16.72 -19.42
N PRO A 514 26.63 15.66 -20.00
CA PRO A 514 26.97 14.46 -19.25
C PRO A 514 28.02 14.68 -18.15
N ALA A 515 28.92 15.66 -18.29
CA ALA A 515 29.93 15.95 -17.26
C ALA A 515 29.28 16.55 -16.02
N VAL A 516 28.35 17.50 -16.20
CA VAL A 516 27.55 18.10 -15.12
C VAL A 516 26.70 17.04 -14.41
N ALA A 517 26.04 16.18 -15.19
CA ALA A 517 25.22 15.11 -14.65
C ALA A 517 26.04 14.09 -13.84
N ALA A 518 27.22 13.71 -14.33
CA ALA A 518 28.13 12.80 -13.65
C ALA A 518 28.65 13.40 -12.32
N ALA A 519 29.12 14.65 -12.35
CA ALA A 519 29.56 15.36 -11.14
C ALA A 519 28.45 15.49 -10.09
N ALA A 520 27.22 15.77 -10.53
CA ALA A 520 26.06 15.82 -9.64
C ALA A 520 25.71 14.46 -9.03
N CYS A 521 25.78 13.38 -9.81
CA CYS A 521 25.58 12.02 -9.32
C CYS A 521 26.67 11.61 -8.32
N ALA A 522 27.95 11.94 -8.59
CA ALA A 522 29.05 11.68 -7.67
C ALA A 522 28.86 12.44 -6.34
N ALA A 523 28.48 13.72 -6.40
CA ALA A 523 28.19 14.53 -5.21
C ALA A 523 26.99 13.99 -4.40
N LEU A 524 25.94 13.49 -5.07
CA LEU A 524 24.82 12.81 -4.41
C LEU A 524 25.26 11.47 -3.80
N ALA A 525 26.09 10.71 -4.52
CA ALA A 525 26.64 9.45 -4.07
C ALA A 525 27.60 9.62 -2.87
N ALA A 526 28.27 10.76 -2.70
CA ALA A 526 29.05 11.01 -1.48
C ALA A 526 28.15 11.25 -0.24
N ARG A 527 26.88 11.63 -0.47
CA ARG A 527 25.96 12.14 0.56
C ARG A 527 24.74 11.24 0.80
N ARG A 528 24.78 9.97 0.36
CA ARG A 528 23.65 9.00 0.40
C ARG A 528 23.02 8.83 1.78
N ARG A 529 23.77 9.09 2.85
CA ARG A 529 23.32 8.98 4.24
C ARG A 529 22.46 10.17 4.69
N GLU A 530 22.48 11.29 3.98
CA GLU A 530 21.69 12.46 4.32
C GLU A 530 20.21 12.25 3.93
N PRO A 531 19.25 12.64 4.78
CA PRO A 531 17.82 12.58 4.42
C PRO A 531 17.50 13.33 3.13
N ALA A 532 18.17 14.46 2.88
CA ALA A 532 17.98 15.25 1.67
C ALA A 532 18.46 14.54 0.39
N ALA A 533 19.42 13.62 0.47
CA ALA A 533 19.84 12.81 -0.68
C ALA A 533 18.79 11.73 -1.05
N ARG A 534 18.01 11.26 -0.06
CA ARG A 534 16.85 10.37 -0.32
C ARG A 534 15.76 11.10 -1.09
N GLU A 535 15.44 12.33 -0.69
CA GLU A 535 14.49 13.17 -1.41
C GLU A 535 14.96 13.47 -2.85
N ALA A 536 16.27 13.69 -3.04
CA ALA A 536 16.87 13.86 -4.36
C ALA A 536 16.69 12.61 -5.24
N SER A 537 16.89 11.41 -4.70
CA SER A 537 16.68 10.14 -5.41
C SER A 537 15.21 9.93 -5.76
N GLU A 538 14.27 10.25 -4.87
CA GLU A 538 12.83 10.22 -5.15
C GLU A 538 12.42 11.19 -6.28
N ARG A 539 13.06 12.35 -6.39
CA ARG A 539 12.84 13.27 -7.52
C ARG A 539 13.33 12.67 -8.83
N LEU A 540 14.46 11.98 -8.84
CA LEU A 540 14.96 11.25 -10.01
C LEU A 540 14.01 10.11 -10.40
N ARG A 541 13.49 9.34 -9.43
CA ARG A 541 12.46 8.30 -9.66
C ARG A 541 11.17 8.86 -10.24
N ARG A 542 10.72 10.04 -9.79
CA ARG A 542 9.57 10.74 -10.41
C ARG A 542 9.89 11.23 -11.82
N ALA A 543 11.10 11.74 -12.05
CA ALA A 543 11.53 12.20 -13.38
C ALA A 543 11.61 11.05 -14.40
N LEU A 544 11.92 9.84 -13.96
CA LEU A 544 11.90 8.62 -14.78
C LEU A 544 10.51 8.36 -15.39
N LEU A 545 9.44 8.60 -14.63
CA LEU A 545 8.04 8.38 -15.06
C LEU A 545 7.37 9.64 -15.61
N SER A 546 8.14 10.68 -15.94
CA SER A 546 7.57 11.98 -16.37
C SER A 546 6.89 11.97 -17.74
N GLY A 547 6.98 10.88 -18.50
CA GLY A 547 6.49 10.79 -19.89
C GLY A 547 7.33 11.56 -20.92
N ILE A 548 8.31 12.36 -20.47
CA ILE A 548 9.21 13.10 -21.35
C ILE A 548 10.46 12.24 -21.62
N GLU A 549 10.59 11.70 -22.83
CA GLU A 549 11.64 10.73 -23.18
C GLU A 549 13.06 11.18 -22.81
N ALA A 550 13.44 12.40 -23.16
CA ALA A 550 14.77 12.93 -22.85
C ALA A 550 15.02 13.05 -21.34
N ARG A 551 13.97 13.34 -20.56
CA ARG A 551 14.05 13.44 -19.09
C ARG A 551 14.09 12.06 -18.46
N ALA A 552 13.25 11.14 -18.92
CA ALA A 552 13.24 9.74 -18.47
C ALA A 552 14.58 9.04 -18.73
N ARG A 553 15.17 9.24 -19.93
CA ARG A 553 16.49 8.70 -20.29
C ARG A 553 17.60 9.20 -19.36
N ARG A 554 17.62 10.50 -19.03
CA ARG A 554 18.60 11.08 -18.11
C ARG A 554 18.38 10.61 -16.67
N ALA A 555 17.11 10.52 -16.24
CA ALA A 555 16.74 10.00 -14.93
C ALA A 555 17.16 8.53 -14.76
N ALA A 556 16.95 7.69 -15.78
CA ALA A 556 17.41 6.30 -15.77
C ALA A 556 18.92 6.22 -15.57
N ARG A 557 19.71 6.98 -16.34
CA ARG A 557 21.17 7.04 -16.19
C ARG A 557 21.61 7.50 -14.80
N ALA A 558 20.96 8.54 -14.26
CA ALA A 558 21.28 9.05 -12.92
C ALA A 558 20.95 8.02 -11.82
N LEU A 559 19.81 7.34 -11.90
CA LEU A 559 19.40 6.29 -10.96
C LEU A 559 20.33 5.07 -11.05
N GLY A 560 20.77 4.72 -12.27
CA GLY A 560 21.81 3.72 -12.52
C GLY A 560 23.12 4.10 -11.85
N ALA A 561 23.62 5.32 -12.06
CA ALA A 561 24.85 5.81 -11.44
C ALA A 561 24.79 5.85 -9.90
N LEU A 562 23.64 6.20 -9.34
CA LEU A 562 23.40 6.21 -7.89
C LEU A 562 23.16 4.82 -7.29
N ARG A 563 23.07 3.78 -8.13
CA ARG A 563 22.77 2.40 -7.74
C ARG A 563 21.46 2.28 -6.94
N ASP A 564 20.44 3.06 -7.30
CA ASP A 564 19.16 3.13 -6.59
C ASP A 564 18.34 1.83 -6.75
N VAL A 565 18.31 1.02 -5.69
CA VAL A 565 17.61 -0.27 -5.69
C VAL A 565 16.09 -0.12 -5.78
N ASP A 566 15.49 0.94 -5.20
CA ASP A 566 14.04 1.12 -5.25
C ASP A 566 13.57 1.60 -6.63
N ALA A 567 14.50 2.03 -7.50
CA ALA A 567 14.19 2.37 -8.88
C ALA A 567 13.94 1.14 -9.77
N ILE A 568 14.35 -0.08 -9.36
CA ILE A 568 14.26 -1.29 -10.19
C ILE A 568 12.84 -1.53 -10.74
N PRO A 569 11.75 -1.53 -9.94
CA PRO A 569 10.40 -1.73 -10.47
C PRO A 569 10.01 -0.67 -11.51
N LEU A 570 10.44 0.58 -11.30
CA LEU A 570 10.12 1.70 -12.19
C LEU A 570 10.90 1.62 -13.49
N LEU A 571 12.17 1.22 -13.44
CA LEU A 571 12.99 0.98 -14.63
C LEU A 571 12.43 -0.15 -15.47
N VAL A 572 11.93 -1.21 -14.84
CA VAL A 572 11.26 -2.31 -15.56
C VAL A 572 9.95 -1.84 -16.19
N GLN A 573 9.17 -0.99 -15.51
CA GLN A 573 7.98 -0.37 -16.11
C GLN A 573 8.34 0.49 -17.33
N VAL A 574 9.45 1.22 -17.31
CA VAL A 574 9.93 2.00 -18.47
C VAL A 574 10.30 1.09 -19.65
N LEU A 575 10.86 -0.10 -19.41
CA LEU A 575 11.11 -1.08 -20.48
C LEU A 575 9.81 -1.52 -21.20
N GLU A 576 8.70 -1.62 -20.48
CA GLU A 576 7.40 -2.06 -21.04
C GLU A 576 6.68 -0.94 -21.81
N THR A 577 6.80 0.30 -21.33
CA THR A 577 5.88 1.39 -21.70
C THR A 577 6.51 2.49 -22.54
N SER A 578 7.85 2.51 -22.68
CA SER A 578 8.57 3.64 -23.27
C SER A 578 9.19 3.33 -24.63
N ALA A 579 9.57 4.40 -25.35
CA ALA A 579 10.31 4.34 -26.60
C ALA A 579 11.70 3.66 -26.44
N PRO A 580 12.35 3.25 -27.55
CA PRO A 580 13.61 2.48 -27.51
C PRO A 580 14.76 3.16 -26.77
N GLU A 581 14.85 4.49 -26.84
CA GLU A 581 15.92 5.28 -26.21
C GLU A 581 15.83 5.29 -24.67
N PRO A 582 14.69 5.67 -24.04
CA PRO A 582 14.49 5.49 -22.60
C PRO A 582 14.59 4.02 -22.15
N ALA A 583 14.06 3.08 -22.93
CA ALA A 583 14.13 1.66 -22.59
C ALA A 583 15.58 1.16 -22.54
N ARG A 584 16.43 1.54 -23.50
CA ARG A 584 17.86 1.19 -23.49
C ARG A 584 18.57 1.78 -22.27
N ALA A 585 18.33 3.04 -21.93
CA ALA A 585 18.90 3.65 -20.74
C ALA A 585 18.39 3.00 -19.44
N ALA A 586 17.14 2.54 -19.41
CA ALA A 586 16.60 1.79 -18.28
C ALA A 586 17.24 0.39 -18.15
N ALA A 587 17.49 -0.30 -19.26
CA ALA A 587 18.23 -1.57 -19.28
C ALA A 587 19.66 -1.40 -18.79
N ASP A 588 20.36 -0.35 -19.23
CA ASP A 588 21.72 -0.02 -18.78
C ASP A 588 21.72 0.29 -17.27
N ALA A 589 20.75 1.09 -16.80
CA ALA A 589 20.59 1.40 -15.38
C ALA A 589 20.28 0.16 -14.53
N LEU A 590 19.45 -0.76 -15.03
CA LEU A 590 19.18 -2.03 -14.37
C LEU A 590 20.45 -2.89 -14.29
N ALA A 591 21.25 -2.94 -15.35
CA ALA A 591 22.53 -3.63 -15.32
C ALA A 591 23.49 -3.01 -14.30
N ASP A 592 23.49 -1.68 -14.23
CA ASP A 592 24.25 -0.94 -13.24
C ASP A 592 23.81 -1.26 -11.79
N ILE A 593 22.52 -1.35 -11.53
CA ILE A 593 21.97 -1.59 -10.18
C ILE A 593 22.00 -3.09 -9.78
N THR A 594 22.01 -4.01 -10.73
CA THR A 594 21.86 -5.45 -10.44
C THR A 594 23.07 -6.31 -10.82
N LEU A 595 23.99 -5.75 -11.61
CA LEU A 595 25.11 -6.47 -12.23
C LEU A 595 24.67 -7.56 -13.21
N GLN A 596 23.44 -7.48 -13.73
CA GLN A 596 22.89 -8.42 -14.71
C GLN A 596 22.65 -7.73 -16.05
N ARG A 597 22.96 -8.39 -17.16
CA ARG A 597 22.72 -7.84 -18.52
C ARG A 597 21.63 -8.63 -19.24
N LEU A 598 20.37 -8.37 -18.89
CA LEU A 598 19.20 -9.02 -19.53
C LEU A 598 18.65 -8.24 -20.74
N GLY A 599 19.29 -7.12 -21.10
CA GLY A 599 18.86 -6.26 -22.22
C GLY A 599 17.55 -5.53 -21.92
N THR A 600 16.77 -5.22 -22.96
CA THR A 600 15.50 -4.48 -22.84
C THR A 600 14.28 -5.38 -22.63
N ASP A 601 14.45 -6.67 -22.33
CA ASP A 601 13.34 -7.60 -22.10
C ASP A 601 12.76 -7.42 -20.68
N ALA A 602 11.64 -6.71 -20.59
CA ALA A 602 10.96 -6.45 -19.33
C ALA A 602 10.51 -7.72 -18.60
N ARG A 603 10.11 -8.79 -19.32
CA ARG A 603 9.66 -10.04 -18.70
C ARG A 603 10.82 -10.77 -18.04
N ALA A 604 11.98 -10.80 -18.68
CA ALA A 604 13.20 -11.36 -18.11
C ALA A 604 13.58 -10.62 -16.81
N TRP A 605 13.52 -9.28 -16.82
CA TRP A 605 13.77 -8.46 -15.64
C TRP A 605 12.75 -8.66 -14.51
N LEU A 606 11.45 -8.73 -14.82
CA LEU A 606 10.39 -9.03 -13.84
C LEU A 606 10.60 -10.41 -13.19
N GLY A 607 10.96 -11.41 -13.99
CA GLY A 607 11.28 -12.75 -13.51
C GLY A 607 12.47 -12.76 -12.56
N TRP A 608 13.55 -12.07 -12.95
CA TRP A 608 14.75 -11.92 -12.12
C TRP A 608 14.45 -11.17 -10.81
N TRP A 609 13.69 -10.07 -10.87
CA TRP A 609 13.35 -9.26 -9.70
C TRP A 609 12.52 -10.02 -8.68
N LYS A 610 11.53 -10.82 -9.12
CA LYS A 610 10.73 -11.67 -8.22
C LYS A 610 11.59 -12.62 -7.38
N GLN A 611 12.69 -13.12 -7.93
CA GLN A 611 13.59 -14.06 -7.26
C GLN A 611 14.64 -13.37 -6.38
N ASN A 612 15.02 -12.13 -6.70
CA ASN A 612 16.18 -11.46 -6.09
C ASN A 612 15.84 -10.22 -5.24
N ARG A 613 14.58 -9.75 -5.22
CA ARG A 613 14.15 -8.55 -4.45
C ARG A 613 14.39 -8.61 -2.94
N GLY A 614 14.57 -9.81 -2.37
CA GLY A 614 14.88 -10.00 -0.95
C GLY A 614 16.36 -9.87 -0.61
N ARG A 615 17.24 -9.76 -1.61
CA ARG A 615 18.69 -9.62 -1.43
C ARG A 615 19.09 -8.15 -1.53
N GLY A 616 19.98 -7.71 -0.66
CA GLY A 616 20.54 -6.35 -0.72
C GLY A 616 21.62 -6.22 -1.80
N ARG A 617 21.93 -4.99 -2.21
CA ARG A 617 22.96 -4.72 -3.24
C ARG A 617 24.35 -5.28 -2.88
N ALA A 618 24.72 -5.28 -1.60
CA ALA A 618 25.95 -5.90 -1.13
C ALA A 618 26.06 -7.38 -1.54
N GLU A 619 24.97 -8.14 -1.42
CA GLU A 619 24.92 -9.55 -1.81
C GLU A 619 25.07 -9.75 -3.31
N TRP A 620 24.52 -8.83 -4.11
CA TRP A 620 24.71 -8.85 -5.56
C TRP A 620 26.16 -8.58 -5.95
N LEU A 621 26.84 -7.65 -5.28
CA LEU A 621 28.27 -7.39 -5.51
C LEU A 621 29.14 -8.60 -5.11
N PHE A 622 28.86 -9.26 -3.99
CA PHE A 622 29.57 -10.48 -3.60
C PHE A 622 29.36 -11.61 -4.62
N SER A 623 28.14 -11.74 -5.14
CA SER A 623 27.84 -12.67 -6.23
C SER A 623 28.54 -12.26 -7.54
N GLY A 624 28.69 -10.94 -7.77
CA GLY A 624 29.42 -10.38 -8.90
C GLY A 624 30.90 -10.76 -8.94
N LEU A 625 31.57 -10.85 -7.77
CA LEU A 625 32.96 -11.28 -7.66
C LEU A 625 33.20 -12.71 -8.16
N THR A 626 32.18 -13.56 -8.17
CA THR A 626 32.27 -14.95 -8.66
C THR A 626 31.67 -15.14 -10.05
N SER A 627 31.17 -14.07 -10.69
CA SER A 627 30.57 -14.11 -12.03
C SER A 627 31.50 -14.74 -13.07
N GLN A 628 30.92 -15.41 -14.07
CA GLN A 628 31.67 -15.94 -15.21
C GLN A 628 32.20 -14.81 -16.10
N GLU A 629 31.49 -13.68 -16.15
CA GLU A 629 31.87 -12.51 -16.94
C GLU A 629 32.93 -11.67 -16.23
N ARG A 630 34.03 -11.38 -16.93
CA ARG A 630 35.14 -10.58 -16.37
C ARG A 630 34.71 -9.16 -16.02
N GLU A 631 33.92 -8.51 -16.87
CA GLU A 631 33.45 -7.14 -16.65
C GLU A 631 32.67 -7.02 -15.33
N THR A 632 31.75 -7.95 -15.10
CA THR A 632 30.93 -8.00 -13.87
C THR A 632 31.79 -8.18 -12.62
N ARG A 633 32.88 -8.96 -12.71
CA ARG A 633 33.86 -9.11 -11.61
C ARG A 633 34.62 -7.83 -11.33
N VAL A 634 35.08 -7.14 -12.38
CA VAL A 634 35.80 -5.86 -12.26
C VAL A 634 34.88 -4.81 -11.64
N ALA A 635 33.67 -4.64 -12.17
CA ALA A 635 32.69 -3.67 -11.66
C ALA A 635 32.37 -3.91 -10.17
N ALA A 636 32.16 -5.16 -9.78
CA ALA A 636 31.92 -5.51 -8.38
C ALA A 636 33.11 -5.20 -7.48
N ALA A 637 34.33 -5.49 -7.93
CA ALA A 637 35.55 -5.24 -7.17
C ALA A 637 35.84 -3.75 -6.98
N VAL A 638 35.66 -2.94 -8.04
CA VAL A 638 35.85 -1.47 -8.01
C VAL A 638 34.88 -0.85 -7.02
N GLU A 639 33.59 -1.18 -7.11
CA GLU A 639 32.57 -0.59 -6.23
C GLU A 639 32.78 -0.98 -4.76
N LEU A 640 33.09 -2.25 -4.48
CA LEU A 640 33.37 -2.70 -3.13
C LEU A 640 34.60 -2.00 -2.54
N SER A 641 35.66 -1.83 -3.33
CA SER A 641 36.90 -1.18 -2.90
C SER A 641 36.73 0.33 -2.68
N GLY A 642 35.83 0.99 -3.43
CA GLY A 642 35.51 2.40 -3.26
C GLY A 642 34.78 2.73 -1.96
N VAL A 643 34.04 1.77 -1.38
CA VAL A 643 33.35 1.97 -0.08
C VAL A 643 34.25 1.64 1.11
N ALA A 644 35.10 0.64 0.97
CA ALA A 644 36.01 0.23 2.04
C ALA A 644 37.24 -0.51 1.50
N PRO A 645 38.39 -0.40 2.19
CA PRO A 645 39.57 -1.16 1.81
C PRO A 645 39.30 -2.66 1.84
N PRO A 646 39.76 -3.41 0.82
CA PRO A 646 39.49 -4.84 0.69
C PRO A 646 40.08 -5.62 1.88
N PRO A 647 39.33 -6.53 2.50
CA PRO A 647 39.85 -7.39 3.58
C PRO A 647 40.87 -8.42 3.06
N VAL A 648 40.84 -8.72 1.76
CA VAL A 648 41.75 -9.63 1.05
C VAL A 648 42.05 -9.06 -0.33
N ALA A 649 43.29 -9.23 -0.82
CA ALA A 649 43.63 -8.85 -2.19
C ALA A 649 42.73 -9.60 -3.19
N TYR A 650 42.13 -8.87 -4.13
CA TYR A 650 41.26 -9.44 -5.15
C TYR A 650 41.69 -8.96 -6.53
N SER A 651 41.76 -9.88 -7.48
CA SER A 651 41.87 -9.59 -8.91
C SER A 651 40.75 -10.31 -9.66
N ALA A 652 40.18 -9.66 -10.68
CA ALA A 652 39.13 -10.25 -11.51
C ALA A 652 39.62 -11.49 -12.29
N ASP A 653 40.92 -11.72 -12.38
CA ASP A 653 41.51 -12.84 -13.12
C ASP A 653 41.95 -14.00 -12.21
N LEU A 654 41.58 -13.96 -10.92
CA LEU A 654 41.84 -15.05 -9.97
C LEU A 654 41.14 -16.37 -10.38
N PRO A 655 41.74 -17.53 -10.04
CA PRO A 655 41.09 -18.83 -10.20
C PRO A 655 39.74 -18.91 -9.49
N PRO A 656 38.77 -19.71 -10.00
CA PRO A 656 37.41 -19.77 -9.44
C PRO A 656 37.36 -20.02 -7.92
N ALA A 657 38.16 -20.97 -7.41
CA ALA A 657 38.20 -21.30 -5.99
C ALA A 657 38.69 -20.13 -5.11
N GLU A 658 39.66 -19.35 -5.61
CA GLU A 658 40.18 -18.17 -4.93
C GLU A 658 39.16 -17.02 -4.96
N ARG A 659 38.42 -16.86 -6.07
CA ARG A 659 37.31 -15.89 -6.18
C ARG A 659 36.20 -16.18 -5.17
N GLU A 660 35.81 -17.45 -5.02
CA GLU A 660 34.81 -17.87 -4.04
C GLU A 660 35.29 -17.66 -2.59
N SER A 661 36.58 -17.91 -2.33
CA SER A 661 37.18 -17.62 -1.02
C SER A 661 37.15 -16.12 -0.72
N ALA A 662 37.56 -15.29 -1.68
CA ALA A 662 37.57 -13.84 -1.53
C ALA A 662 36.17 -13.24 -1.37
N ALA A 663 35.17 -13.72 -2.13
CA ALA A 663 33.78 -13.30 -1.99
C ALA A 663 33.21 -13.63 -0.60
N ARG A 664 33.54 -14.81 -0.05
CA ARG A 664 33.17 -15.17 1.33
C ARG A 664 33.87 -14.30 2.38
N ALA A 665 35.14 -13.98 2.18
CA ALA A 665 35.88 -13.09 3.06
C ALA A 665 35.26 -11.68 3.08
N TRP A 666 34.88 -11.16 1.90
CA TRP A 666 34.16 -9.89 1.74
C TRP A 666 32.80 -9.90 2.46
N ALA A 667 31.96 -10.90 2.20
CA ALA A 667 30.65 -11.01 2.83
C ALA A 667 30.75 -11.10 4.37
N GLY A 668 31.69 -11.91 4.86
CA GLY A 668 31.95 -12.04 6.29
C GLY A 668 32.43 -10.74 6.92
N TRP A 669 33.36 -10.04 6.27
CA TRP A 669 33.85 -8.74 6.74
C TRP A 669 32.73 -7.70 6.76
N TRP A 670 31.95 -7.57 5.68
CA TRP A 670 30.88 -6.59 5.55
C TRP A 670 29.81 -6.73 6.63
N SER A 671 29.43 -7.96 6.97
CA SER A 671 28.47 -8.24 8.05
C SER A 671 28.94 -7.74 9.43
N ARG A 672 30.26 -7.63 9.64
CA ARG A 672 30.87 -7.16 10.90
C ARG A 672 31.15 -5.66 10.90
N SER A 673 31.36 -5.06 9.73
CA SER A 673 31.75 -3.65 9.59
C SER A 673 30.59 -2.67 9.76
N GLY A 674 29.33 -3.11 9.58
CA GLY A 674 28.16 -2.22 9.63
C GLY A 674 28.11 -1.20 8.48
N ASN A 675 28.86 -1.43 7.40
CA ASN A 675 28.86 -0.56 6.23
C ASN A 675 27.57 -0.71 5.43
N VAL A 676 27.07 0.41 4.92
CA VAL A 676 25.87 0.48 4.07
C VAL A 676 26.30 0.97 2.70
N LEU A 677 25.90 0.21 1.67
CA LEU A 677 26.12 0.53 0.26
C LEU A 677 25.12 1.58 -0.21
#